data_AF-A0AA35MF37-F1
#
_entry.id   AF-A0AA35MF37-F1
#
_cell.length_a   1.000
_cell.length_b   1.000
_cell.length_c   1.000
_cell.angle_alpha   90.00
_cell.angle_beta   90.00
_cell.angle_gamma   90.00
#
_symmetry.space_group_name_H-M   'P 1'
#
loop_
_entity.id
_entity.type
_entity.pdbx_description
1 polymer ?
#
loop_
_entity_poly.entity_id
_entity_poly.type
_entity_poly.pdbx_seq_one_letter_code
_entity_poly.pdbx_strand_id
1 'polypeptide(L)'
;MEIGQRSELPPLPELDRAQARELVDEIAVNHGYLPPHVVDLIPDEIRATVLHALQKKDNMIAASVSTLAQILYSSSAHFIFELLQNAADNNYFKALAEGHDPEKSIGFKSTFMAAWKVQIESGPFTFYFEHQVGDSGMGMITPIWFEPENEFQGPGTRISLYFHDNGTPDDLTERRDEVITQLKELQGEALFPNFPQGSELRTSKFDATSGIDSEMVRQFHVTKYDATGLSRNENRSYSETEEGLALYSTSRVVLAFTLDENDEPITEIQDVFAFMPVRKIGFNFLIHADFVTQANRQDIVWSSQRNVGLRKAIGQALVKGIEELAKHQTLQYKWMRYLPREESLNHSPFWKDMVSEIKSPLSQAQVLVPIRQAARCPIQQMRQLEPRYLDKNGDPLIPDLCNSPMYLSKDYEDNDLNILREYGLSVLQVYEIYPILSAMVQEQSWKEAIFETRDEDWHSRLAKLILAAINYDMTQLSGSSQPSGNIGPPSSSSGLFSFGSRETADAQIRGNSNTGPSNISLFAFSSQGKTTASATDDMKLFDHKNREDAFLPFPALLSRCGSFLKNHEAVNFLKAEAPLEDDDPCWMGFAKHFGIKVNDGIHLSVEILRALITDASAPADSMWHSIWTLYNRIYAQYLSFDQKDKHPIKALFRTYKSFIYIGENKDGVNKWFKTSECLWSANGAIVRKPSLDEIYPDLKEFFHKFLEIPELDLRLFYKELVDMHDTVPTTAAAKDMLISLNAMLSSSSDPVRFGPQAERFHIFPAILPNGTRKVLRSHVHFFINDRRHYAEALKDSLTILDLTLDEVTRLHGVFEWFDLKDRYLSQAVVEKARVKEGNYEKLNSLTRDLALKAPALVSIAIYSNESLDPDKLNASLQKVQVYVTDSIKSTLIAEEGGKKVEKFIGKSDLHIQRLDNGDLRIYLTTDEDSRDLAIASKLPRELMAALLGYDTRKVDATVFNIVASILQAKRSHVHQILELNGVPDLNLPCLVGENYLAAEVEAENRKMAILPNSPGRSSQSSLTLQDTYDKDAYLDVLVHVVEAARAHQFPTKSGESDLSQALNGLNISNSKPKPKQLKFSHSNTDEWKQMVGAAGELFVFEILSNLDPSLPKFGRSNWQSVIRRFVTDHPDYADMDAWVGEEDGDIQYKDTQNALTDYLIEKGYFDETWIGECPEYHIEVKTSVGNLGAPFHMSKSQYNRMRRYWSEANTRSSRKKVFAIFRVYGIESGDIGLKVYVDAESESQGGNLKFEADSWVVRAL
;
A
#
# COMPACT_ATOMS: atom_id res chain seq x y z
N MET A 1 -6.59 26.52 -25.41
CA MET A 1 -5.75 25.33 -25.67
C MET A 1 -5.97 24.91 -27.13
N GLU A 2 -4.92 24.54 -27.85
CA GLU A 2 -5.01 24.02 -29.22
C GLU A 2 -4.35 22.62 -29.24
N ILE A 3 -5.08 21.62 -29.75
CA ILE A 3 -4.60 20.23 -29.82
C ILE A 3 -4.63 19.79 -31.26
N GLY A 4 -3.46 19.46 -31.81
CA GLY A 4 -3.30 18.98 -33.18
C GLY A 4 -3.08 17.47 -33.23
N GLN A 5 -3.99 16.75 -33.88
CA GLN A 5 -3.71 15.43 -34.44
C GLN A 5 -3.69 15.52 -35.97
N ARG A 6 -2.62 15.01 -36.59
CA ARG A 6 -2.68 14.51 -37.97
C ARG A 6 -2.99 13.02 -37.92
N SER A 7 -4.25 12.67 -38.11
CA SER A 7 -4.65 11.30 -38.40
C SER A 7 -4.06 10.87 -39.75
N GLU A 8 -3.41 9.71 -39.82
CA GLU A 8 -2.95 9.07 -41.07
C GLU A 8 -4.08 8.22 -41.73
N LEU A 9 -5.33 8.36 -41.29
CA LEU A 9 -6.48 7.70 -41.93
C LEU A 9 -6.94 8.47 -43.19
N PRO A 10 -7.45 7.78 -44.23
CA PRO A 10 -7.97 8.44 -45.43
C PRO A 10 -9.22 9.28 -45.12
N PRO A 11 -9.42 10.42 -45.80
CA PRO A 11 -10.52 11.33 -45.50
C PRO A 11 -11.88 10.71 -45.84
N LEU A 12 -12.78 10.72 -44.85
CA LEU A 12 -14.21 10.49 -45.02
C LEU A 12 -14.92 11.81 -45.38
N PRO A 13 -16.20 11.79 -45.83
CA PRO A 13 -16.91 13.00 -46.25
C PRO A 13 -16.99 14.05 -45.12
N GLU A 14 -16.67 15.31 -45.44
CA GLU A 14 -16.75 16.42 -44.49
C GLU A 14 -18.22 16.80 -44.22
N LEU A 15 -18.57 16.89 -42.93
CA LEU A 15 -19.80 17.49 -42.42
C LEU A 15 -19.81 18.99 -42.71
N ASP A 16 -20.94 19.53 -43.19
CA ASP A 16 -21.10 20.98 -43.30
C ASP A 16 -21.53 21.64 -41.97
N ARG A 17 -21.33 22.96 -41.87
CA ARG A 17 -21.61 23.74 -40.65
C ARG A 17 -23.11 23.84 -40.31
N ALA A 18 -24.01 23.69 -41.29
CA ALA A 18 -25.45 23.68 -41.03
C ALA A 18 -25.87 22.34 -40.38
N GLN A 19 -25.34 21.23 -40.90
CA GLN A 19 -25.53 19.89 -40.32
C GLN A 19 -24.94 19.78 -38.91
N ALA A 20 -23.74 20.33 -38.69
CA ALA A 20 -23.11 20.39 -37.37
C ALA A 20 -23.95 21.17 -36.35
N ARG A 21 -24.61 22.25 -36.78
CA ARG A 21 -25.50 23.06 -35.95
C ARG A 21 -26.81 22.33 -35.61
N GLU A 22 -27.43 21.70 -36.59
CA GLU A 22 -28.68 20.94 -36.40
C GLU A 22 -28.50 19.85 -35.34
N LEU A 23 -27.35 19.14 -35.36
CA LEU A 23 -27.00 18.14 -34.35
C LEU A 23 -26.83 18.74 -32.94
N VAL A 24 -26.20 19.90 -32.80
CA VAL A 24 -26.03 20.56 -31.49
C VAL A 24 -27.37 21.05 -30.94
N ASP A 25 -28.22 21.64 -31.78
CA ASP A 25 -29.56 22.08 -31.40
C ASP A 25 -30.45 20.86 -31.01
N GLU A 26 -30.33 19.72 -31.69
CA GLU A 26 -31.03 18.46 -31.32
C GLU A 26 -30.61 17.94 -29.95
N ILE A 27 -29.31 17.85 -29.68
CA ILE A 27 -28.77 17.39 -28.38
C ILE A 27 -29.24 18.31 -27.24
N ALA A 28 -29.25 19.63 -27.46
CA ALA A 28 -29.75 20.59 -26.48
C ALA A 28 -31.23 20.35 -26.14
N VAL A 29 -32.07 20.12 -27.16
CA VAL A 29 -33.50 19.81 -27.01
C VAL A 29 -33.73 18.48 -26.29
N ASN A 30 -32.94 17.44 -26.57
CA ASN A 30 -33.02 16.15 -25.89
C ASN A 30 -32.68 16.25 -24.38
N HIS A 31 -31.78 17.17 -23.99
CA HIS A 31 -31.53 17.51 -22.59
C HIS A 31 -32.58 18.44 -21.95
N GLY A 32 -33.61 18.85 -22.71
CA GLY A 32 -34.72 19.67 -22.24
C GLY A 32 -34.43 21.17 -22.21
N TYR A 33 -33.40 21.62 -22.93
CA TYR A 33 -33.10 23.03 -23.16
C TYR A 33 -33.85 23.54 -24.40
N LEU A 34 -34.26 24.81 -24.39
CA LEU A 34 -34.84 25.46 -25.56
C LEU A 34 -33.79 26.41 -26.16
N PRO A 35 -33.33 26.18 -27.41
CA PRO A 35 -32.39 27.09 -28.07
C PRO A 35 -32.93 28.53 -28.09
N PRO A 36 -32.07 29.58 -27.99
CA PRO A 36 -32.51 30.97 -27.89
C PRO A 36 -33.49 31.37 -28.99
N HIS A 37 -33.22 30.94 -30.23
CA HIS A 37 -34.08 31.20 -31.39
C HIS A 37 -35.48 30.57 -31.28
N VAL A 38 -35.67 29.54 -30.46
CA VAL A 38 -36.99 28.95 -30.13
C VAL A 38 -37.66 29.74 -29.00
N VAL A 39 -36.89 30.18 -28.00
CA VAL A 39 -37.40 31.01 -26.88
C VAL A 39 -37.91 32.37 -27.38
N ASP A 40 -37.24 32.96 -28.38
CA ASP A 40 -37.65 34.20 -29.04
C ASP A 40 -39.00 34.09 -29.76
N LEU A 41 -39.35 32.89 -30.24
CA LEU A 41 -40.66 32.61 -30.87
C LEU A 41 -41.80 32.45 -29.84
N ILE A 42 -41.50 32.29 -28.54
CA ILE A 42 -42.51 32.21 -27.49
C ILE A 42 -43.00 33.63 -27.14
N PRO A 43 -44.33 33.91 -27.17
CA PRO A 43 -44.87 35.21 -26.76
C PRO A 43 -44.49 35.56 -25.32
N ASP A 44 -44.15 36.83 -25.06
CA ASP A 44 -43.63 37.30 -23.76
C ASP A 44 -44.52 36.91 -22.56
N GLU A 45 -45.84 36.95 -22.73
CA GLU A 45 -46.85 36.57 -21.73
C GLU A 45 -46.74 35.10 -21.28
N ILE A 46 -46.28 34.22 -22.17
CA ILE A 46 -46.16 32.77 -21.94
C ILE A 46 -44.71 32.40 -21.61
N ARG A 47 -43.72 33.12 -22.16
CA ARG A 47 -42.27 32.84 -22.00
C ARG A 47 -41.86 32.73 -20.54
N ALA A 48 -42.31 33.66 -19.68
CA ALA A 48 -42.01 33.61 -18.24
C ALA A 48 -42.53 32.34 -17.55
N THR A 49 -43.72 31.86 -17.94
CA THR A 49 -44.33 30.65 -17.37
C THR A 49 -43.59 29.39 -17.83
N VAL A 50 -43.19 29.33 -19.10
CA VAL A 50 -42.43 28.20 -19.67
C VAL A 50 -41.04 28.10 -19.05
N LEU A 51 -40.30 29.21 -18.97
CA LEU A 51 -38.95 29.25 -18.37
C LEU A 51 -38.99 28.86 -16.87
N HIS A 52 -39.97 29.36 -16.10
CA HIS A 52 -40.14 29.00 -14.70
C HIS A 52 -40.50 27.51 -14.51
N ALA A 53 -41.30 26.93 -15.42
CA ALA A 53 -41.62 25.49 -15.38
C ALA A 53 -40.41 24.61 -15.70
N LEU A 54 -39.58 25.01 -16.68
CA LEU A 54 -38.33 24.33 -17.03
C LEU A 54 -37.32 24.40 -15.87
N GLN A 55 -37.08 25.58 -15.31
CA GLN A 55 -36.20 25.77 -14.16
C GLN A 55 -36.63 24.91 -12.95
N LYS A 56 -37.95 24.79 -12.71
CA LYS A 56 -38.49 23.92 -11.65
C LYS A 56 -38.28 22.43 -11.96
N LYS A 57 -38.40 21.99 -13.22
CA LYS A 57 -38.04 20.62 -13.66
C LYS A 57 -36.57 20.33 -13.37
N ASP A 58 -35.68 21.25 -13.73
CA ASP A 58 -34.23 21.05 -13.63
C ASP A 58 -33.78 20.98 -12.17
N ASN A 59 -34.33 21.84 -11.30
CA ASN A 59 -34.10 21.78 -9.85
C ASN A 59 -34.57 20.45 -9.22
N MET A 60 -35.57 19.77 -9.79
CA MET A 60 -36.02 18.44 -9.33
C MET A 60 -35.13 17.27 -9.83
N ILE A 61 -34.22 17.54 -10.77
CA ILE A 61 -33.24 16.58 -11.33
C ILE A 61 -31.84 16.83 -10.73
N ALA A 62 -31.56 18.07 -10.33
CA ALA A 62 -30.28 18.54 -9.76
C ALA A 62 -29.71 17.63 -8.67
N ALA A 63 -30.53 17.05 -7.79
CA ALA A 63 -30.07 16.15 -6.72
C ALA A 63 -29.24 14.95 -7.24
N SER A 64 -29.63 14.34 -8.36
CA SER A 64 -28.89 13.24 -8.98
C SER A 64 -27.58 13.70 -9.63
N VAL A 65 -27.55 14.91 -10.18
CA VAL A 65 -26.36 15.49 -10.82
C VAL A 65 -25.35 15.98 -9.76
N SER A 66 -25.83 16.63 -8.71
CA SER A 66 -25.05 17.14 -7.58
C SER A 66 -24.37 16.01 -6.80
N THR A 67 -25.05 14.88 -6.59
CA THR A 67 -24.46 13.71 -5.91
C THR A 67 -23.28 13.13 -6.71
N LEU A 68 -23.39 13.11 -8.05
CA LEU A 68 -22.28 12.68 -8.93
C LEU A 68 -21.13 13.69 -8.93
N ALA A 69 -21.45 14.99 -8.90
CA ALA A 69 -20.47 16.06 -8.90
C ALA A 69 -19.68 16.14 -7.58
N GLN A 70 -20.34 15.96 -6.43
CA GLN A 70 -19.68 15.97 -5.10
C GLN A 70 -18.59 14.92 -4.94
N ILE A 71 -18.67 13.79 -5.66
CA ILE A 71 -17.61 12.76 -5.66
C ILE A 71 -16.40 13.20 -6.53
N LEU A 72 -16.63 14.03 -7.55
CA LEU A 72 -15.61 14.49 -8.50
C LEU A 72 -14.85 15.76 -8.05
N TYR A 73 -15.38 16.53 -7.08
CA TYR A 73 -14.82 17.82 -6.64
C TYR A 73 -13.56 17.75 -5.75
N SER A 74 -12.86 16.62 -5.69
CA SER A 74 -11.74 16.42 -4.73
C SER A 74 -10.35 16.85 -5.21
N SER A 75 -10.20 17.37 -6.44
CA SER A 75 -8.89 17.78 -6.98
C SER A 75 -8.99 18.85 -8.08
N SER A 76 -8.32 20.00 -7.87
CA SER A 76 -8.16 21.04 -8.90
C SER A 76 -7.29 20.63 -10.09
N ALA A 77 -6.55 19.52 -10.00
CA ALA A 77 -5.67 19.05 -11.07
C ALA A 77 -6.35 18.11 -12.08
N HIS A 78 -7.53 17.57 -11.76
CA HIS A 78 -8.14 16.51 -12.59
C HIS A 78 -8.71 17.04 -13.93
N PHE A 79 -9.17 18.29 -13.95
CA PHE A 79 -9.92 18.82 -15.10
C PHE A 79 -9.09 19.02 -16.38
N ILE A 80 -7.78 19.27 -16.26
CA ILE A 80 -6.92 19.48 -17.44
C ILE A 80 -6.69 18.16 -18.19
N PHE A 81 -6.55 17.04 -17.46
CA PHE A 81 -6.51 15.70 -18.05
C PHE A 81 -7.83 15.36 -18.75
N GLU A 82 -8.96 15.73 -18.16
CA GLU A 82 -10.29 15.54 -18.78
C GLU A 82 -10.47 16.38 -20.04
N LEU A 83 -10.03 17.64 -20.05
CA LEU A 83 -10.03 18.49 -21.26
C LEU A 83 -9.18 17.88 -22.39
N LEU A 84 -7.99 17.38 -22.07
CA LEU A 84 -7.10 16.71 -23.03
C LEU A 84 -7.71 15.41 -23.55
N GLN A 85 -8.32 14.59 -22.68
CA GLN A 85 -8.97 13.34 -23.06
C GLN A 85 -10.14 13.58 -24.02
N ASN A 86 -11.10 14.44 -23.63
CA ASN A 86 -12.27 14.73 -24.48
C ASN A 86 -11.86 15.33 -25.83
N ALA A 87 -10.78 16.11 -25.91
CA ALA A 87 -10.27 16.63 -27.18
C ALA A 87 -9.49 15.60 -28.02
N ALA A 88 -8.86 14.60 -27.41
CA ALA A 88 -8.13 13.53 -28.09
C ALA A 88 -9.05 12.43 -28.66
N ASP A 89 -10.20 12.20 -28.02
CA ASP A 89 -11.19 11.18 -28.42
C ASP A 89 -12.12 11.62 -29.58
N ASN A 90 -11.92 12.83 -30.14
CA ASN A 90 -12.80 13.54 -31.08
C ASN A 90 -12.89 12.99 -32.53
N ASN A 91 -13.08 11.68 -32.72
CA ASN A 91 -13.45 11.10 -34.02
C ASN A 91 -14.98 11.12 -34.27
N TYR A 92 -15.58 12.33 -34.25
CA TYR A 92 -17.03 12.54 -34.38
C TYR A 92 -17.64 12.05 -35.71
N PHE A 93 -16.85 11.90 -36.77
CA PHE A 93 -17.32 11.45 -38.09
C PHE A 93 -17.98 10.06 -38.11
N LYS A 94 -17.81 9.27 -37.03
CA LYS A 94 -18.35 7.91 -36.94
C LYS A 94 -19.79 7.87 -36.41
N ALA A 95 -20.13 8.69 -35.41
CA ALA A 95 -21.47 8.74 -34.82
C ALA A 95 -22.54 9.15 -35.85
N LEU A 96 -22.20 10.10 -36.73
CA LEU A 96 -23.12 10.65 -37.72
C LEU A 96 -23.39 9.72 -38.92
N ALA A 97 -22.54 8.73 -39.16
CA ALA A 97 -22.72 7.75 -40.23
C ALA A 97 -23.67 6.60 -39.84
N GLU A 98 -23.84 6.35 -38.53
CA GLU A 98 -24.51 5.16 -37.99
C GLU A 98 -25.80 5.51 -37.18
N GLY A 99 -26.06 6.79 -36.91
CA GLY A 99 -27.33 7.25 -36.31
C GLY A 99 -27.47 6.97 -34.81
N HIS A 100 -26.36 6.98 -34.08
CA HIS A 100 -26.30 6.70 -32.64
C HIS A 100 -26.06 7.96 -31.79
N ASP A 101 -26.71 7.99 -30.62
CA ASP A 101 -26.60 9.05 -29.61
C ASP A 101 -25.23 8.97 -28.88
N PRO A 102 -24.43 10.05 -28.79
CA PRO A 102 -23.10 10.03 -28.20
C PRO A 102 -23.13 9.93 -26.66
N GLU A 103 -23.18 8.70 -26.12
CA GLU A 103 -23.25 8.50 -24.67
C GLU A 103 -21.94 8.80 -23.89
N LYS A 104 -22.03 9.85 -23.06
CA LYS A 104 -21.49 9.96 -21.69
C LYS A 104 -19.97 9.72 -21.49
N SER A 105 -19.16 10.73 -21.76
CA SER A 105 -17.94 10.96 -20.95
C SER A 105 -18.33 11.52 -19.57
N ILE A 106 -17.88 10.87 -18.50
CA ILE A 106 -18.31 11.21 -17.13
C ILE A 106 -17.50 12.37 -16.53
N GLY A 107 -16.26 12.59 -17.00
CA GLY A 107 -15.29 13.49 -16.35
C GLY A 107 -15.20 14.94 -16.88
N PHE A 108 -15.76 15.27 -18.06
CA PHE A 108 -15.72 16.65 -18.60
C PHE A 108 -16.31 17.70 -17.64
N LYS A 109 -17.25 17.29 -16.78
CA LYS A 109 -17.90 18.13 -15.75
C LYS A 109 -16.92 18.73 -14.74
N SER A 110 -15.77 18.10 -14.51
CA SER A 110 -14.72 18.63 -13.62
C SER A 110 -14.17 19.99 -14.11
N THR A 111 -14.28 20.30 -15.40
CA THR A 111 -13.88 21.60 -15.98
C THR A 111 -14.59 22.78 -15.34
N PHE A 112 -15.83 22.59 -14.86
CA PHE A 112 -16.61 23.67 -14.24
C PHE A 112 -16.17 24.05 -12.82
N MET A 113 -15.20 23.32 -12.24
CA MET A 113 -14.46 23.77 -11.06
C MET A 113 -13.66 25.03 -11.33
N ALA A 114 -13.03 25.11 -12.51
CA ALA A 114 -12.16 26.23 -12.88
C ALA A 114 -12.90 27.27 -13.73
N ALA A 115 -13.73 26.84 -14.67
CA ALA A 115 -14.37 27.70 -15.65
C ALA A 115 -15.90 27.69 -15.57
N TRP A 116 -16.55 28.85 -15.45
CA TRP A 116 -18.01 28.92 -15.56
C TRP A 116 -18.50 28.67 -16.98
N LYS A 117 -17.63 28.84 -17.99
CA LYS A 117 -17.97 28.59 -19.40
C LYS A 117 -16.79 27.98 -20.16
N VAL A 118 -17.12 27.01 -21.01
CA VAL A 118 -16.16 26.26 -21.83
C VAL A 118 -16.64 26.29 -23.27
N GLN A 119 -15.92 27.00 -24.14
CA GLN A 119 -16.18 27.01 -25.59
C GLN A 119 -15.29 25.98 -26.29
N ILE A 120 -15.87 25.29 -27.28
CA ILE A 120 -15.21 24.27 -28.09
C ILE A 120 -15.43 24.60 -29.56
N GLU A 121 -14.34 24.61 -30.33
CA GLU A 121 -14.33 24.80 -31.77
C GLU A 121 -13.50 23.68 -32.41
N SER A 122 -14.13 22.85 -33.24
CA SER A 122 -13.50 21.66 -33.82
C SER A 122 -14.07 21.38 -35.21
N GLY A 123 -13.32 21.73 -36.26
CA GLY A 123 -13.80 21.66 -37.63
C GLY A 123 -15.11 22.47 -37.80
N PRO A 124 -16.22 21.86 -38.27
CA PRO A 124 -17.49 22.57 -38.46
C PRO A 124 -18.27 22.84 -37.16
N PHE A 125 -17.85 22.30 -36.00
CA PHE A 125 -18.58 22.43 -34.73
C PHE A 125 -18.12 23.65 -33.92
N THR A 126 -19.06 24.52 -33.53
CA THR A 126 -18.81 25.71 -32.69
C THR A 126 -19.87 25.84 -31.60
N PHE A 127 -19.59 25.31 -30.40
CA PHE A 127 -20.55 25.26 -29.29
C PHE A 127 -19.87 25.51 -27.94
N TYR A 128 -20.67 25.74 -26.90
CA TYR A 128 -20.17 25.95 -25.55
C TYR A 128 -21.09 25.35 -24.49
N PHE A 129 -20.54 25.17 -23.30
CA PHE A 129 -21.25 24.79 -22.08
C PHE A 129 -21.08 25.89 -21.04
N GLU A 130 -22.05 26.06 -20.13
CA GLU A 130 -22.11 27.17 -19.18
C GLU A 130 -22.74 26.72 -17.86
N HIS A 131 -22.04 26.89 -16.74
CA HIS A 131 -22.46 26.50 -15.40
C HIS A 131 -21.82 27.41 -14.33
N GLN A 132 -22.64 28.12 -13.56
CA GLN A 132 -22.21 28.94 -12.44
C GLN A 132 -22.41 28.26 -11.08
N VAL A 133 -21.69 28.73 -10.06
CA VAL A 133 -21.80 28.21 -8.69
C VAL A 133 -23.21 28.46 -8.15
N GLY A 134 -23.97 27.38 -7.92
CA GLY A 134 -25.35 27.41 -7.44
C GLY A 134 -26.41 27.01 -8.48
N ASP A 135 -26.04 26.83 -9.75
CA ASP A 135 -26.94 26.31 -10.78
C ASP A 135 -27.28 24.82 -10.58
N SER A 136 -28.33 24.35 -11.25
CA SER A 136 -28.82 22.95 -11.20
C SER A 136 -27.85 21.88 -11.73
N GLY A 137 -26.72 22.28 -12.30
CA GLY A 137 -25.72 21.41 -12.94
C GLY A 137 -26.08 20.92 -14.35
N MET A 138 -27.25 21.26 -14.88
CA MET A 138 -27.65 20.90 -16.26
C MET A 138 -26.77 21.56 -17.33
N GLY A 139 -26.35 22.82 -17.11
CA GLY A 139 -25.51 23.55 -18.06
C GLY A 139 -24.10 22.96 -18.28
N MET A 140 -23.67 22.02 -17.43
CA MET A 140 -22.44 21.23 -17.64
C MET A 140 -22.58 20.15 -18.73
N ILE A 141 -23.79 19.84 -19.21
CA ILE A 141 -24.07 18.78 -20.20
C ILE A 141 -24.89 19.26 -21.40
N THR A 142 -25.43 20.47 -21.37
CA THR A 142 -26.22 21.05 -22.46
C THR A 142 -25.32 21.90 -23.37
N PRO A 143 -25.03 21.47 -24.61
CA PRO A 143 -24.25 22.28 -25.54
C PRO A 143 -25.12 23.41 -26.10
N ILE A 144 -24.54 24.59 -26.27
CA ILE A 144 -25.19 25.77 -26.84
C ILE A 144 -24.37 26.24 -28.04
N TRP A 145 -24.97 26.28 -29.22
CA TRP A 145 -24.32 26.75 -30.43
C TRP A 145 -23.95 28.24 -30.33
N PHE A 146 -22.78 28.63 -30.88
CA PHE A 146 -22.42 30.03 -31.07
C PHE A 146 -21.73 30.25 -32.42
N GLU A 147 -21.84 31.47 -32.94
CA GLU A 147 -21.10 31.90 -34.13
C GLU A 147 -19.83 32.67 -33.68
N PRO A 148 -18.61 32.12 -33.86
CA PRO A 148 -17.38 32.85 -33.52
C PRO A 148 -17.15 34.04 -34.46
N GLU A 149 -16.58 35.13 -33.93
CA GLU A 149 -16.23 36.32 -34.71
C GLU A 149 -15.15 36.06 -35.78
N ASN A 150 -14.30 35.04 -35.57
CA ASN A 150 -13.25 34.62 -36.49
C ASN A 150 -13.20 33.08 -36.56
N GLU A 151 -13.29 32.51 -37.76
CA GLU A 151 -13.19 31.06 -37.96
C GLU A 151 -11.80 30.52 -37.61
N PHE A 152 -11.77 29.43 -36.85
CA PHE A 152 -10.53 28.71 -36.55
C PHE A 152 -10.09 27.87 -37.77
N GLN A 153 -9.04 28.32 -38.47
CA GLN A 153 -8.53 27.65 -39.67
C GLN A 153 -7.43 26.59 -39.39
N GLY A 154 -7.26 26.18 -38.12
CA GLY A 154 -6.23 25.22 -37.71
C GLY A 154 -6.70 23.77 -37.78
N PRO A 155 -5.83 22.79 -38.14
CA PRO A 155 -6.14 21.37 -38.05
C PRO A 155 -6.07 20.89 -36.59
N GLY A 156 -7.16 21.05 -35.84
CA GLY A 156 -7.25 20.65 -34.44
C GLY A 156 -8.55 21.06 -33.75
N THR A 157 -8.61 20.79 -32.43
CA THR A 157 -9.67 21.32 -31.54
C THR A 157 -9.11 22.52 -30.75
N ARG A 158 -9.85 23.63 -30.75
CA ARG A 158 -9.61 24.79 -29.86
C ARG A 158 -10.60 24.73 -28.70
N ILE A 159 -10.09 24.76 -27.47
CA ILE A 159 -10.90 24.90 -26.25
C ILE A 159 -10.53 26.21 -25.54
N SER A 160 -11.53 27.04 -25.25
CA SER A 160 -11.40 28.32 -24.57
C SER A 160 -12.14 28.28 -23.23
N LEU A 161 -11.42 28.51 -22.14
CA LEU A 161 -11.92 28.48 -20.77
C LEU A 161 -12.17 29.89 -20.26
N TYR A 162 -13.35 30.10 -19.67
CA TYR A 162 -13.74 31.34 -19.00
C TYR A 162 -13.77 31.06 -17.51
N PHE A 163 -12.70 31.43 -16.81
CA PHE A 163 -12.54 31.18 -15.38
C PHE A 163 -13.60 31.92 -14.55
N HIS A 164 -14.05 31.32 -13.44
CA HIS A 164 -14.88 32.01 -12.45
C HIS A 164 -14.15 33.26 -11.94
N ASP A 165 -14.81 34.40 -11.92
CA ASP A 165 -14.32 35.69 -11.37
C ASP A 165 -14.55 35.79 -9.85
N ASN A 166 -14.92 34.68 -9.21
CA ASN A 166 -15.15 34.52 -7.79
C ASN A 166 -13.82 34.40 -7.02
N GLY A 167 -13.23 35.54 -6.63
CA GLY A 167 -12.03 35.62 -5.81
C GLY A 167 -11.45 37.04 -5.73
N THR A 168 -10.39 37.23 -4.95
CA THR A 168 -9.56 38.43 -5.04
C THR A 168 -8.70 38.41 -6.32
N PRO A 169 -8.14 39.55 -6.77
CA PRO A 169 -7.28 39.58 -7.95
C PRO A 169 -6.04 38.67 -7.84
N ASP A 170 -5.57 38.43 -6.62
CA ASP A 170 -4.43 37.55 -6.35
C ASP A 170 -4.86 36.07 -6.51
N ASP A 171 -6.00 35.65 -5.95
CA ASP A 171 -6.53 34.28 -6.09
C ASP A 171 -6.84 33.93 -7.56
N LEU A 172 -7.37 34.90 -8.32
CA LEU A 172 -7.62 34.75 -9.76
C LEU A 172 -6.31 34.64 -10.57
N THR A 173 -5.23 35.24 -10.07
CA THR A 173 -3.89 35.12 -10.66
C THR A 173 -3.25 33.79 -10.28
N GLU A 174 -3.33 33.37 -9.02
CA GLU A 174 -2.78 32.09 -8.54
C GLU A 174 -3.49 30.90 -9.20
N ARG A 175 -4.83 30.88 -9.28
CA ARG A 175 -5.58 29.84 -10.03
C ARG A 175 -5.19 29.80 -11.51
N ARG A 176 -4.98 30.97 -12.13
CA ARG A 176 -4.54 31.05 -13.53
C ARG A 176 -3.12 30.51 -13.71
N ASP A 177 -2.21 30.84 -12.79
CA ASP A 177 -0.81 30.42 -12.82
C ASP A 177 -0.64 28.94 -12.47
N GLU A 178 -1.46 28.37 -11.56
CA GLU A 178 -1.56 26.92 -11.32
C GLU A 178 -1.98 26.19 -12.60
N VAL A 179 -3.05 26.63 -13.26
CA VAL A 179 -3.54 26.00 -14.49
C VAL A 179 -2.52 26.13 -15.63
N ILE A 180 -1.86 27.29 -15.76
CA ILE A 180 -0.77 27.48 -16.72
C ILE A 180 0.44 26.58 -16.39
N THR A 181 0.76 26.39 -15.11
CA THR A 181 1.89 25.55 -14.67
C THR A 181 1.62 24.07 -14.95
N GLN A 182 0.44 23.57 -14.59
CA GLN A 182 0.02 22.21 -14.92
C GLN A 182 -0.03 21.98 -16.44
N LEU A 183 -0.46 22.97 -17.23
CA LEU A 183 -0.39 22.90 -18.71
C LEU A 183 1.06 22.82 -19.24
N LYS A 184 2.01 23.50 -18.60
CA LYS A 184 3.44 23.43 -18.95
C LYS A 184 4.04 22.06 -18.61
N GLU A 185 3.73 21.52 -17.43
CA GLU A 185 4.14 20.17 -17.00
C GLU A 185 3.60 19.11 -17.98
N LEU A 186 2.30 19.19 -18.32
CA LEU A 186 1.65 18.30 -19.28
C LEU A 186 2.25 18.38 -20.70
N GLN A 187 2.67 19.57 -21.16
CA GLN A 187 3.33 19.69 -22.47
C GLN A 187 4.72 19.03 -22.51
N GLY A 188 5.39 18.85 -21.37
CA GLY A 188 6.64 18.08 -21.27
C GLY A 188 6.44 16.57 -21.51
N GLU A 189 5.32 16.01 -21.02
CA GLU A 189 5.06 14.56 -21.03
C GLU A 189 4.18 14.11 -22.20
N ALA A 190 3.22 14.94 -22.65
CA ALA A 190 2.27 14.61 -23.71
C ALA A 190 2.85 14.56 -25.13
N LEU A 191 4.17 14.76 -25.30
CA LEU A 191 4.84 14.65 -26.61
C LEU A 191 5.18 13.20 -27.01
N PHE A 192 5.06 12.24 -26.10
CA PHE A 192 5.40 10.83 -26.34
C PHE A 192 4.68 10.16 -27.54
N PRO A 193 3.42 10.46 -27.87
CA PRO A 193 2.75 9.87 -29.04
C PRO A 193 3.30 10.36 -30.40
N ASN A 194 3.99 11.50 -30.44
CA ASN A 194 4.31 12.24 -31.67
C ASN A 194 5.68 11.92 -32.28
N PHE A 195 6.34 10.82 -31.89
CA PHE A 195 7.58 10.39 -32.54
C PHE A 195 7.32 9.97 -34.02
N PRO A 196 8.05 10.53 -35.02
CA PRO A 196 7.85 10.18 -36.43
C PRO A 196 8.29 8.74 -36.76
N GLN A 197 8.13 8.34 -38.03
CA GLN A 197 8.58 7.04 -38.53
C GLN A 197 10.11 7.02 -38.72
N GLY A 198 10.83 6.37 -37.82
CA GLY A 198 12.28 6.17 -37.90
C GLY A 198 12.92 5.94 -36.54
N SER A 199 14.13 5.36 -36.54
CA SER A 199 15.02 5.32 -35.39
C SER A 199 15.87 6.60 -35.37
N GLU A 200 15.27 7.74 -35.01
CA GLU A 200 15.97 9.02 -34.88
C GLU A 200 15.98 9.49 -33.42
N LEU A 201 17.16 9.86 -32.93
CA LEU A 201 17.28 10.73 -31.76
C LEU A 201 16.51 12.02 -32.04
N ARG A 202 15.66 12.45 -31.10
CA ARG A 202 15.08 13.80 -31.12
C ARG A 202 15.33 14.53 -29.81
N THR A 203 15.95 15.70 -29.97
CA THR A 203 16.05 16.79 -29.00
C THR A 203 14.75 17.58 -29.01
N SER A 204 14.03 17.65 -27.89
CA SER A 204 13.01 18.69 -27.67
C SER A 204 13.65 19.92 -27.01
N LYS A 205 13.37 21.10 -27.57
CA LYS A 205 13.65 22.41 -26.97
C LYS A 205 12.32 23.08 -26.64
N PHE A 206 12.22 23.70 -25.48
CA PHE A 206 11.06 24.49 -25.06
C PHE A 206 11.47 25.96 -24.97
N ASP A 207 10.83 26.80 -25.78
CA ASP A 207 11.11 28.24 -25.80
C ASP A 207 10.11 28.97 -24.91
N ALA A 208 10.63 29.77 -23.98
CA ALA A 208 9.83 30.39 -22.93
C ALA A 208 9.21 31.72 -23.39
N THR A 209 7.97 31.98 -23.00
CA THR A 209 7.51 33.35 -22.77
C THR A 209 7.26 33.56 -21.28
N SER A 210 7.85 34.63 -20.74
CA SER A 210 7.90 35.01 -19.32
C SER A 210 8.63 34.05 -18.36
N GLY A 211 9.97 33.99 -18.47
CA GLY A 211 10.81 34.48 -17.38
C GLY A 211 11.31 33.51 -16.30
N ILE A 212 12.14 32.52 -16.68
CA ILE A 212 13.43 32.14 -16.07
C ILE A 212 13.94 30.92 -16.86
N ASP A 213 15.14 31.02 -17.45
CA ASP A 213 15.63 30.04 -18.42
C ASP A 213 16.30 28.84 -17.76
N SER A 214 15.79 27.63 -18.05
CA SER A 214 16.59 26.39 -18.01
C SER A 214 16.06 25.40 -19.04
N GLU A 215 16.70 25.30 -20.20
CA GLU A 215 16.42 24.25 -21.18
C GLU A 215 16.83 22.88 -20.63
N MET A 216 15.87 21.99 -20.35
CA MET A 216 16.15 20.57 -20.16
C MET A 216 16.01 19.81 -21.49
N VAL A 217 17.13 19.54 -22.14
CA VAL A 217 17.20 18.63 -23.27
C VAL A 217 17.27 17.19 -22.75
N ARG A 218 16.27 16.37 -23.07
CA ARG A 218 16.32 14.90 -22.92
C ARG A 218 16.44 14.25 -24.29
N GLN A 219 17.30 13.23 -24.41
CA GLN A 219 17.45 12.43 -25.62
C GLN A 219 16.79 11.06 -25.43
N PHE A 220 16.39 10.43 -26.53
CA PHE A 220 15.67 9.15 -26.51
C PHE A 220 16.06 8.25 -27.67
N HIS A 221 16.33 6.97 -27.40
CA HIS A 221 16.24 5.90 -28.42
C HIS A 221 14.82 5.33 -28.39
N VAL A 222 14.12 5.32 -29.54
CA VAL A 222 12.71 4.89 -29.61
C VAL A 222 12.55 3.62 -30.42
N THR A 223 12.01 2.58 -29.80
CA THR A 223 11.70 1.29 -30.45
C THR A 223 10.19 1.12 -30.60
N LYS A 224 9.75 0.82 -31.82
CA LYS A 224 8.33 0.58 -32.16
C LYS A 224 8.09 -0.88 -32.51
N TYR A 225 6.99 -1.45 -32.01
CA TYR A 225 6.57 -2.83 -32.24
C TYR A 225 5.07 -2.93 -32.48
N ASP A 226 4.64 -3.72 -33.46
CA ASP A 226 3.22 -3.94 -33.76
C ASP A 226 2.77 -5.24 -33.12
N ALA A 227 1.98 -5.12 -32.05
CA ALA A 227 1.32 -6.23 -31.38
C ALA A 227 0.16 -6.74 -32.25
N THR A 228 -0.04 -8.05 -32.30
CA THR A 228 -1.08 -8.72 -33.09
C THR A 228 -1.74 -9.84 -32.30
N GLY A 229 -3.02 -10.15 -32.59
CA GLY A 229 -3.78 -11.19 -31.87
C GLY A 229 -4.27 -10.75 -30.49
N LEU A 230 -4.43 -9.44 -30.27
CA LEU A 230 -4.91 -8.88 -29.00
C LEU A 230 -6.42 -9.09 -28.81
N SER A 231 -6.84 -9.25 -27.55
CA SER A 231 -8.25 -9.15 -27.17
C SER A 231 -8.77 -7.71 -27.28
N ARG A 232 -10.10 -7.54 -27.35
CA ARG A 232 -10.78 -6.23 -27.35
C ARG A 232 -10.34 -5.37 -26.16
N ASN A 233 -10.23 -4.05 -26.35
CA ASN A 233 -10.08 -3.10 -25.26
C ASN A 233 -11.45 -2.89 -24.62
N GLU A 234 -11.60 -3.24 -23.34
CA GLU A 234 -12.87 -3.12 -22.60
C GLU A 234 -13.30 -1.66 -22.43
N ASN A 235 -12.37 -0.71 -22.50
CA ASN A 235 -12.63 0.73 -22.41
C ASN A 235 -12.99 1.37 -23.77
N ARG A 236 -13.14 0.57 -24.84
CA ARG A 236 -13.44 1.07 -26.19
C ARG A 236 -14.57 0.30 -26.85
N SER A 237 -15.58 1.04 -27.33
CA SER A 237 -16.57 0.53 -28.27
C SER A 237 -15.98 0.39 -29.68
N TYR A 238 -16.39 -0.65 -30.41
CA TYR A 238 -15.95 -0.93 -31.77
C TYR A 238 -17.16 -0.94 -32.71
N SER A 239 -17.01 -0.41 -33.92
CA SER A 239 -18.07 -0.50 -34.95
C SER A 239 -18.13 -1.90 -35.57
N GLU A 240 -19.26 -2.26 -36.17
CA GLU A 240 -19.40 -3.54 -36.91
C GLU A 240 -18.31 -3.72 -37.97
N THR A 241 -17.87 -2.62 -38.60
CA THR A 241 -16.75 -2.57 -39.55
C THR A 241 -15.38 -2.85 -38.92
N GLU A 242 -15.12 -2.35 -37.70
CA GLU A 242 -13.89 -2.67 -36.95
C GLU A 242 -13.90 -4.09 -36.40
N GLU A 243 -15.06 -4.61 -36.01
CA GLU A 243 -15.22 -5.99 -35.57
C GLU A 243 -15.05 -6.98 -36.71
N GLY A 244 -15.70 -6.74 -37.86
CA GLY A 244 -15.61 -7.57 -39.06
C GLY A 244 -14.22 -7.60 -39.70
N LEU A 245 -13.44 -6.53 -39.53
CA LEU A 245 -12.02 -6.47 -39.92
C LEU A 245 -11.05 -6.84 -38.78
N ALA A 246 -11.56 -7.16 -37.59
CA ALA A 246 -10.81 -7.44 -36.37
C ALA A 246 -9.71 -6.40 -36.05
N LEU A 247 -9.94 -5.11 -36.33
CA LEU A 247 -8.95 -4.04 -36.15
C LEU A 247 -8.51 -3.86 -34.69
N TYR A 248 -9.35 -4.25 -33.74
CA TYR A 248 -9.00 -4.32 -32.32
C TYR A 248 -7.84 -5.27 -32.01
N SER A 249 -7.59 -6.27 -32.88
CA SER A 249 -6.59 -7.31 -32.63
C SER A 249 -5.14 -6.85 -32.82
N THR A 250 -4.93 -5.62 -33.27
CA THR A 250 -3.60 -5.01 -33.41
C THR A 250 -3.44 -3.78 -32.53
N SER A 251 -2.20 -3.46 -32.15
CA SER A 251 -1.85 -2.21 -31.45
C SER A 251 -0.36 -1.90 -31.55
N ARG A 252 -0.01 -0.61 -31.55
CA ARG A 252 1.38 -0.14 -31.53
C ARG A 252 1.88 -0.07 -30.08
N VAL A 253 2.91 -0.84 -29.77
CA VAL A 253 3.76 -0.66 -28.58
C VAL A 253 4.92 0.26 -28.96
N VAL A 254 5.21 1.24 -28.11
CA VAL A 254 6.37 2.14 -28.24
C VAL A 254 7.15 2.13 -26.94
N LEU A 255 8.45 1.86 -27.02
CA LEU A 255 9.39 1.99 -25.91
C LEU A 255 10.33 3.16 -26.19
N ALA A 256 10.69 3.94 -25.17
CA ALA A 256 11.75 4.93 -25.30
C ALA A 256 12.74 4.84 -24.14
N PHE A 257 14.01 4.74 -24.50
CA PHE A 257 15.13 4.64 -23.58
C PHE A 257 15.78 6.01 -23.44
N THR A 258 15.77 6.56 -22.22
CA THR A 258 16.21 7.91 -21.89
C THR A 258 17.73 8.02 -21.85
N LEU A 259 18.26 9.04 -22.52
CA LEU A 259 19.69 9.33 -22.66
C LEU A 259 19.99 10.76 -22.20
N ASP A 260 21.18 10.95 -21.62
CA ASP A 260 21.72 12.27 -21.28
C ASP A 260 22.35 12.97 -22.51
N GLU A 261 23.07 14.07 -22.28
CA GLU A 261 23.78 14.81 -23.34
C GLU A 261 24.99 14.07 -23.95
N ASN A 262 25.43 12.96 -23.34
CA ASN A 262 26.62 12.18 -23.70
C ASN A 262 26.29 10.79 -24.29
N ASP A 263 25.03 10.54 -24.66
CA ASP A 263 24.50 9.21 -25.01
C ASP A 263 24.63 8.18 -23.86
N GLU A 264 24.60 8.60 -22.58
CA GLU A 264 24.62 7.68 -21.43
C GLU A 264 23.21 7.31 -20.93
N PRO A 265 22.96 6.05 -20.52
CA PRO A 265 21.66 5.64 -19.98
C PRO A 265 21.24 6.37 -18.70
N ILE A 266 20.09 7.04 -18.74
CA ILE A 266 19.43 7.57 -17.53
C ILE A 266 18.60 6.44 -16.91
N THR A 267 18.96 6.00 -15.71
CA THR A 267 18.37 4.84 -15.00
C THR A 267 17.33 5.20 -13.94
N GLU A 268 16.72 6.39 -14.03
CA GLU A 268 15.60 6.76 -13.17
C GLU A 268 14.32 5.98 -13.55
N ILE A 269 13.41 5.78 -12.59
CA ILE A 269 12.13 5.13 -12.85
C ILE A 269 11.23 6.04 -13.71
N GLN A 270 10.80 5.50 -14.85
CA GLN A 270 9.97 6.14 -15.86
C GLN A 270 8.49 5.77 -15.73
N ASP A 271 7.64 6.56 -16.39
CA ASP A 271 6.19 6.36 -16.47
C ASP A 271 5.76 5.42 -17.59
N VAL A 272 4.61 4.79 -17.37
CA VAL A 272 3.87 4.01 -18.37
C VAL A 272 2.69 4.84 -18.86
N PHE A 273 2.46 4.81 -20.18
CA PHE A 273 1.54 5.66 -20.89
C PHE A 273 0.45 4.84 -21.60
N ALA A 274 -0.76 5.38 -21.58
CA ALA A 274 -1.88 4.99 -22.43
C ALA A 274 -2.47 6.26 -23.03
N PHE A 275 -1.79 6.79 -24.07
CA PHE A 275 -1.89 8.16 -24.60
C PHE A 275 -1.40 9.25 -23.62
N MET A 276 -1.84 9.20 -22.37
CA MET A 276 -1.37 10.02 -21.24
C MET A 276 -0.56 9.18 -20.24
N PRO A 277 0.27 9.78 -19.37
CA PRO A 277 0.87 9.09 -18.23
C PRO A 277 -0.19 8.41 -17.37
N VAL A 278 0.10 7.17 -16.95
CA VAL A 278 -0.74 6.36 -16.03
C VAL A 278 -0.09 6.35 -14.66
N ARG A 279 1.14 5.80 -14.58
CA ARG A 279 1.97 5.76 -13.37
C ARG A 279 3.40 5.28 -13.66
N LYS A 280 4.28 5.48 -12.68
CA LYS A 280 5.56 4.77 -12.54
C LYS A 280 5.36 3.33 -12.08
N ILE A 281 6.06 2.40 -12.73
CA ILE A 281 5.91 0.95 -12.53
C ILE A 281 7.24 0.25 -12.13
N GLY A 282 8.38 0.94 -12.20
CA GLY A 282 9.70 0.37 -11.87
C GLY A 282 10.59 0.05 -13.07
N PHE A 283 10.21 0.51 -14.27
CA PHE A 283 11.03 0.43 -15.48
C PHE A 283 11.90 1.68 -15.65
N ASN A 284 13.12 1.49 -16.14
CA ASN A 284 14.07 2.58 -16.44
C ASN A 284 13.89 3.16 -17.86
N PHE A 285 12.75 2.87 -18.50
CA PHE A 285 12.41 3.28 -19.85
C PHE A 285 10.91 3.50 -19.96
N LEU A 286 10.50 4.41 -20.83
CA LEU A 286 9.11 4.80 -21.02
C LEU A 286 8.39 3.74 -21.87
N ILE A 287 7.16 3.40 -21.50
CA ILE A 287 6.33 2.39 -22.19
C ILE A 287 5.02 3.04 -22.61
N HIS A 288 4.67 3.02 -23.89
CA HIS A 288 3.36 3.42 -24.39
C HIS A 288 2.67 2.28 -25.12
N ALA A 289 1.44 1.97 -24.72
CA ALA A 289 0.55 1.05 -25.44
C ALA A 289 -0.93 1.40 -25.18
N ASP A 290 -1.83 0.87 -26.02
CA ASP A 290 -3.29 0.97 -25.86
C ASP A 290 -3.80 0.03 -24.74
N PHE A 291 -3.38 0.30 -23.50
CA PHE A 291 -3.77 -0.45 -22.32
C PHE A 291 -5.25 -0.23 -21.96
N VAL A 292 -5.87 -1.27 -21.40
CA VAL A 292 -7.10 -1.13 -20.62
C VAL A 292 -6.73 -0.52 -19.26
N THR A 293 -7.21 0.68 -18.96
CA THR A 293 -6.96 1.41 -17.71
C THR A 293 -8.11 1.29 -16.73
N GLN A 294 -7.86 1.50 -15.45
CA GLN A 294 -8.92 1.68 -14.46
C GLN A 294 -9.71 2.97 -14.75
N ALA A 295 -10.93 3.09 -14.20
CA ALA A 295 -11.82 4.24 -14.45
C ALA A 295 -11.22 5.60 -14.05
N ASN A 296 -10.28 5.63 -13.11
CA ASN A 296 -9.55 6.83 -12.69
C ASN A 296 -8.20 7.03 -13.41
N ARG A 297 -7.85 6.16 -14.39
CA ARG A 297 -6.57 6.11 -15.11
C ARG A 297 -5.29 6.04 -14.25
N GLN A 298 -5.37 5.73 -12.95
CA GLN A 298 -4.19 5.64 -12.06
C GLN A 298 -3.41 4.31 -12.18
N ASP A 299 -4.01 3.28 -12.79
CA ASP A 299 -3.34 2.01 -13.07
C ASP A 299 -3.98 1.33 -14.30
N ILE A 300 -3.33 0.26 -14.76
CA ILE A 300 -3.84 -0.64 -15.81
C ILE A 300 -4.67 -1.78 -15.19
N VAL A 301 -5.62 -2.34 -15.94
CA VAL A 301 -6.44 -3.48 -15.50
C VAL A 301 -5.65 -4.79 -15.69
N TRP A 302 -5.05 -5.30 -14.61
CA TRP A 302 -4.16 -6.48 -14.68
C TRP A 302 -4.87 -7.77 -15.11
N SER A 303 -6.18 -7.88 -14.88
CA SER A 303 -7.02 -9.01 -15.29
C SER A 303 -7.44 -8.99 -16.76
N SER A 304 -7.25 -7.86 -17.47
CA SER A 304 -7.67 -7.75 -18.87
C SER A 304 -6.80 -8.60 -19.79
N GLN A 305 -7.44 -9.42 -20.62
CA GLN A 305 -6.76 -10.28 -21.58
C GLN A 305 -6.00 -9.48 -22.65
N ARG A 306 -6.47 -8.26 -22.98
CA ARG A 306 -5.72 -7.34 -23.86
C ARG A 306 -4.40 -6.93 -23.22
N ASN A 307 -4.41 -6.56 -21.94
CA ASN A 307 -3.20 -6.14 -21.23
C ASN A 307 -2.20 -7.31 -21.10
N VAL A 308 -2.66 -8.54 -20.86
CA VAL A 308 -1.79 -9.73 -20.88
C VAL A 308 -1.15 -9.95 -22.27
N GLY A 309 -1.90 -9.71 -23.36
CA GLY A 309 -1.36 -9.71 -24.72
C GLY A 309 -0.33 -8.60 -24.98
N LEU A 310 -0.64 -7.37 -24.53
CA LEU A 310 0.26 -6.22 -24.64
C LEU A 310 1.54 -6.43 -23.82
N ARG A 311 1.48 -7.02 -22.63
CA ARG A 311 2.65 -7.32 -21.80
C ARG A 311 3.65 -8.23 -22.52
N LYS A 312 3.16 -9.26 -23.23
CA LYS A 312 3.99 -10.12 -24.09
C LYS A 312 4.60 -9.35 -25.25
N ALA A 313 3.83 -8.49 -25.90
CA ALA A 313 4.32 -7.64 -26.99
C ALA A 313 5.34 -6.58 -26.51
N ILE A 314 5.22 -6.07 -25.28
CA ILE A 314 6.20 -5.19 -24.63
C ILE A 314 7.50 -5.94 -24.37
N GLY A 315 7.44 -7.19 -23.90
CA GLY A 315 8.62 -8.05 -23.77
C GLY A 315 9.33 -8.26 -25.13
N GLN A 316 8.58 -8.50 -26.20
CA GLN A 316 9.11 -8.61 -27.57
C GLN A 316 9.71 -7.28 -28.07
N ALA A 317 9.04 -6.16 -27.80
CA ALA A 317 9.52 -4.81 -28.13
C ALA A 317 10.83 -4.48 -27.39
N LEU A 318 10.97 -4.91 -26.13
CA LEU A 318 12.16 -4.69 -25.32
C LEU A 318 13.35 -5.50 -25.86
N VAL A 319 13.15 -6.78 -26.22
CA VAL A 319 14.21 -7.59 -26.85
C VAL A 319 14.66 -6.97 -28.17
N LYS A 320 13.71 -6.53 -29.01
CA LYS A 320 14.01 -5.80 -30.26
C LYS A 320 14.79 -4.50 -29.96
N GLY A 321 14.38 -3.72 -28.98
CA GLY A 321 15.02 -2.46 -28.61
C GLY A 321 16.44 -2.69 -28.09
N ILE A 322 16.67 -3.75 -27.33
CA ILE A 322 18.00 -4.18 -26.91
C ILE A 322 18.86 -4.58 -28.13
N GLU A 323 18.32 -5.28 -29.12
CA GLU A 323 19.06 -5.58 -30.36
C GLU A 323 19.39 -4.34 -31.20
N GLU A 324 18.64 -3.23 -31.04
CA GLU A 324 18.94 -1.93 -31.64
C GLU A 324 20.02 -1.20 -30.82
N LEU A 325 19.85 -1.07 -29.50
CA LEU A 325 20.80 -0.46 -28.56
C LEU A 325 22.16 -1.15 -28.56
N ALA A 326 22.18 -2.48 -28.67
CA ALA A 326 23.40 -3.28 -28.80
C ALA A 326 24.21 -2.92 -30.05
N LYS A 327 23.60 -2.29 -31.08
CA LYS A 327 24.27 -1.81 -32.29
C LYS A 327 24.72 -0.34 -32.19
N HIS A 328 24.31 0.39 -31.15
CA HIS A 328 24.73 1.77 -30.93
C HIS A 328 26.21 1.86 -30.51
N GLN A 329 26.91 2.91 -30.94
CA GLN A 329 28.35 3.04 -30.74
C GLN A 329 28.73 3.12 -29.24
N THR A 330 27.94 3.84 -28.44
CA THR A 330 28.13 4.02 -26.99
C THR A 330 27.37 2.96 -26.16
N LEU A 331 26.13 2.65 -26.54
CA LEU A 331 25.21 1.84 -25.71
C LEU A 331 25.44 0.33 -25.81
N GLN A 332 26.21 -0.15 -26.78
CA GLN A 332 26.54 -1.58 -26.94
C GLN A 332 27.18 -2.24 -25.70
N TYR A 333 27.79 -1.42 -24.83
CA TYR A 333 28.38 -1.86 -23.56
C TYR A 333 27.54 -1.54 -22.31
N LYS A 334 26.43 -0.81 -22.45
CA LYS A 334 25.67 -0.21 -21.32
C LYS A 334 24.14 -0.43 -21.37
N TRP A 335 23.60 -0.99 -22.45
CA TRP A 335 22.16 -1.20 -22.65
C TRP A 335 21.47 -2.02 -21.55
N MET A 336 22.21 -2.90 -20.86
CA MET A 336 21.70 -3.73 -19.76
C MET A 336 21.21 -2.92 -18.56
N ARG A 337 21.60 -1.65 -18.45
CA ARG A 337 21.12 -0.70 -17.41
C ARG A 337 19.61 -0.42 -17.51
N TYR A 338 18.98 -0.71 -18.65
CA TYR A 338 17.53 -0.64 -18.85
C TYR A 338 16.78 -1.94 -18.47
N LEU A 339 17.48 -3.03 -18.12
CA LEU A 339 16.83 -4.30 -17.81
C LEU A 339 16.07 -4.23 -16.46
N PRO A 340 14.80 -4.70 -16.41
CA PRO A 340 14.00 -4.66 -15.20
C PRO A 340 14.47 -5.69 -14.16
N ARG A 341 14.93 -5.22 -13.00
CA ARG A 341 15.36 -6.10 -11.90
C ARG A 341 14.14 -6.69 -11.19
N GLU A 342 14.21 -7.95 -10.75
CA GLU A 342 13.08 -8.56 -10.02
C GLU A 342 12.74 -7.79 -8.74
N GLU A 343 13.75 -7.26 -8.04
CA GLU A 343 13.59 -6.47 -6.82
C GLU A 343 12.74 -5.19 -7.02
N SER A 344 12.89 -4.51 -8.16
CA SER A 344 12.14 -3.27 -8.46
C SER A 344 10.70 -3.51 -8.88
N LEU A 345 10.31 -4.76 -9.15
CA LEU A 345 8.98 -5.17 -9.58
C LEU A 345 8.23 -6.02 -8.53
N ASN A 346 8.76 -6.17 -7.32
CA ASN A 346 8.19 -7.02 -6.26
C ASN A 346 6.70 -6.72 -5.96
N HIS A 347 6.25 -5.47 -6.10
CA HIS A 347 4.87 -5.05 -5.83
C HIS A 347 3.91 -5.24 -7.02
N SER A 348 4.33 -5.83 -8.15
CA SER A 348 3.43 -6.10 -9.28
C SER A 348 3.63 -7.49 -9.90
N PRO A 349 2.81 -8.48 -9.51
CA PRO A 349 2.83 -9.82 -10.11
C PRO A 349 2.67 -9.81 -11.63
N PHE A 350 1.83 -8.89 -12.15
CA PHE A 350 1.61 -8.73 -13.59
C PHE A 350 2.92 -8.47 -14.34
N TRP A 351 3.73 -7.51 -13.88
CA TRP A 351 5.00 -7.19 -14.56
C TRP A 351 6.13 -8.18 -14.27
N LYS A 352 6.09 -8.89 -13.13
CA LYS A 352 7.05 -9.96 -12.83
C LYS A 352 7.02 -11.09 -13.86
N ASP A 353 5.84 -11.45 -14.36
CA ASP A 353 5.72 -12.42 -15.46
C ASP A 353 6.49 -11.96 -16.72
N MET A 354 6.52 -10.66 -17.03
CA MET A 354 7.22 -10.13 -18.19
C MET A 354 8.73 -10.40 -18.10
N VAL A 355 9.32 -10.27 -16.90
CA VAL A 355 10.73 -10.58 -16.66
C VAL A 355 11.01 -12.06 -16.97
N SER A 356 10.12 -12.97 -16.56
CA SER A 356 10.24 -14.40 -16.88
C SER A 356 10.12 -14.68 -18.39
N GLU A 357 9.24 -13.96 -19.09
CA GLU A 357 8.98 -14.14 -20.51
C GLU A 357 10.12 -13.62 -21.40
N ILE A 358 10.83 -12.56 -21.00
CA ILE A 358 11.99 -12.04 -21.75
C ILE A 358 13.30 -12.79 -21.49
N LYS A 359 13.47 -13.47 -20.33
CA LYS A 359 14.72 -14.18 -19.99
C LYS A 359 15.17 -15.15 -21.07
N SER A 360 14.27 -16.01 -21.55
CA SER A 360 14.61 -16.98 -22.60
C SER A 360 14.93 -16.31 -23.95
N PRO A 361 14.04 -15.49 -24.56
CA PRO A 361 14.36 -14.76 -25.80
C PRO A 361 15.64 -13.93 -25.73
N LEU A 362 15.85 -13.16 -24.66
CA LEU A 362 17.03 -12.31 -24.50
C LEU A 362 18.32 -13.13 -24.35
N SER A 363 18.27 -14.29 -23.68
CA SER A 363 19.44 -15.18 -23.56
C SER A 363 19.98 -15.69 -24.91
N GLN A 364 19.11 -15.78 -25.93
CA GLN A 364 19.43 -16.18 -27.30
C GLN A 364 19.83 -15.01 -28.21
N ALA A 365 19.51 -13.76 -27.83
CA ALA A 365 19.65 -12.58 -28.67
C ALA A 365 21.14 -12.25 -28.92
N GLN A 366 21.47 -11.83 -30.14
CA GLN A 366 22.85 -11.58 -30.57
C GLN A 366 23.33 -10.19 -30.12
N VAL A 367 23.53 -10.01 -28.80
CA VAL A 367 23.64 -8.68 -28.17
C VAL A 367 24.96 -8.39 -27.45
N LEU A 368 25.79 -9.41 -27.15
CA LEU A 368 27.07 -9.21 -26.45
C LEU A 368 28.27 -9.21 -27.40
N VAL A 369 29.23 -8.32 -27.16
CA VAL A 369 30.46 -8.18 -27.95
C VAL A 369 31.58 -9.07 -27.36
N PRO A 370 32.14 -10.02 -28.12
CA PRO A 370 33.25 -10.85 -27.65
C PRO A 370 34.62 -10.14 -27.77
N ILE A 371 35.59 -10.57 -26.98
CA ILE A 371 36.93 -9.94 -26.85
C ILE A 371 37.77 -9.96 -28.14
N ARG A 372 37.45 -10.83 -29.10
CA ARG A 372 38.27 -11.10 -30.30
C ARG A 372 37.50 -11.06 -31.62
N GLN A 373 36.20 -10.74 -31.63
CA GLN A 373 35.40 -10.72 -32.86
C GLN A 373 34.43 -9.53 -32.88
N ALA A 374 34.14 -9.02 -34.09
CA ALA A 374 33.17 -7.94 -34.28
C ALA A 374 31.70 -8.43 -34.34
N ALA A 375 31.48 -9.74 -34.52
CA ALA A 375 30.15 -10.34 -34.51
C ALA A 375 29.67 -10.50 -33.06
N ARG A 376 28.44 -10.03 -32.78
CA ARG A 376 27.81 -10.21 -31.48
C ARG A 376 27.43 -11.67 -31.25
N CYS A 377 27.29 -12.06 -30.00
CA CYS A 377 27.01 -13.43 -29.55
C CYS A 377 25.83 -13.48 -28.56
N PRO A 378 25.18 -14.65 -28.38
CA PRO A 378 24.15 -14.86 -27.37
C PRO A 378 24.69 -14.76 -25.95
N ILE A 379 23.87 -14.25 -25.02
CA ILE A 379 24.24 -14.14 -23.60
C ILE A 379 24.67 -15.50 -23.03
N GLN A 380 23.91 -16.56 -23.33
CA GLN A 380 24.19 -17.93 -22.85
C GLN A 380 25.52 -18.53 -23.35
N GLN A 381 26.06 -18.03 -24.48
CA GLN A 381 27.30 -18.52 -25.07
C GLN A 381 28.51 -17.91 -24.36
N MET A 382 28.37 -16.68 -23.87
CA MET A 382 29.45 -15.93 -23.25
C MET A 382 29.70 -16.38 -21.80
N ARG A 383 30.92 -16.11 -21.32
CA ARG A 383 31.34 -16.37 -19.94
C ARG A 383 32.01 -15.13 -19.34
N GLN A 384 31.62 -14.78 -18.12
CA GLN A 384 32.38 -13.84 -17.30
C GLN A 384 33.61 -14.56 -16.70
N LEU A 385 34.77 -13.90 -16.72
CA LEU A 385 36.02 -14.44 -16.20
C LEU A 385 36.33 -13.88 -14.81
N GLU A 386 36.49 -14.76 -13.83
CA GLU A 386 37.06 -14.40 -12.53
C GLU A 386 38.59 -14.21 -12.60
N PRO A 387 39.21 -13.47 -11.66
CA PRO A 387 40.66 -13.23 -11.62
C PRO A 387 41.56 -14.49 -11.64
N ARG A 388 41.02 -15.67 -11.29
CA ARG A 388 41.74 -16.96 -11.36
C ARG A 388 41.99 -17.44 -12.79
N TYR A 389 41.22 -16.94 -13.76
CA TYR A 389 41.31 -17.26 -15.19
C TYR A 389 42.07 -16.19 -15.99
N LEU A 390 42.60 -15.16 -15.31
CA LEU A 390 43.26 -14.01 -15.91
C LEU A 390 44.75 -13.95 -15.54
N ASP A 391 45.56 -13.45 -16.48
CA ASP A 391 46.95 -13.07 -16.23
C ASP A 391 47.05 -11.72 -15.48
N LYS A 392 48.27 -11.30 -15.13
CA LYS A 392 48.52 -10.02 -14.45
C LYS A 392 48.06 -8.77 -15.22
N ASN A 393 47.79 -8.87 -16.52
CA ASN A 393 47.32 -7.77 -17.38
C ASN A 393 45.78 -7.82 -17.59
N GLY A 394 45.09 -8.77 -16.94
CA GLY A 394 43.66 -8.98 -17.12
C GLY A 394 43.32 -9.62 -18.47
N ASP A 395 44.26 -10.31 -19.13
CA ASP A 395 43.97 -11.12 -20.31
C ASP A 395 43.62 -12.57 -19.93
N PRO A 396 42.73 -13.25 -20.68
CA PRO A 396 42.43 -14.67 -20.45
C PRO A 396 43.71 -15.53 -20.51
N LEU A 397 43.93 -16.36 -19.48
CA LEU A 397 45.06 -17.31 -19.44
C LEU A 397 45.01 -18.29 -20.62
N ILE A 398 43.81 -18.72 -20.98
CA ILE A 398 43.55 -19.57 -22.16
C ILE A 398 42.83 -18.69 -23.17
N PRO A 399 43.42 -18.42 -24.36
CA PRO A 399 42.81 -17.55 -25.36
C PRO A 399 41.54 -18.17 -25.97
N ASP A 400 40.63 -17.31 -26.43
CA ASP A 400 39.44 -17.72 -27.17
C ASP A 400 39.82 -18.38 -28.50
N LEU A 401 39.15 -19.49 -28.82
CA LEU A 401 39.35 -20.23 -30.07
C LEU A 401 38.62 -19.52 -31.22
N CYS A 402 39.30 -19.33 -32.36
CA CYS A 402 38.83 -18.45 -33.43
C CYS A 402 37.43 -18.78 -34.01
N ASN A 403 36.95 -20.02 -33.83
CA ASN A 403 35.67 -20.48 -34.37
C ASN A 403 34.52 -20.52 -33.34
N SER A 404 34.77 -20.19 -32.07
CA SER A 404 33.77 -20.23 -31.00
C SER A 404 34.13 -19.20 -29.91
N PRO A 405 33.76 -17.92 -30.09
CA PRO A 405 34.04 -16.89 -29.09
C PRO A 405 33.21 -17.13 -27.82
N MET A 406 33.82 -16.91 -26.67
CA MET A 406 33.22 -17.18 -25.36
C MET A 406 33.54 -16.08 -24.33
N TYR A 407 34.62 -15.31 -24.49
CA TYR A 407 34.97 -14.24 -23.55
C TYR A 407 34.49 -12.86 -24.01
N LEU A 408 33.97 -12.07 -23.07
CA LEU A 408 33.42 -10.73 -23.30
C LEU A 408 34.50 -9.67 -23.54
N SER A 409 34.18 -8.59 -24.27
CA SER A 409 35.08 -7.43 -24.38
C SER A 409 35.40 -6.82 -23.01
N LYS A 410 36.59 -6.20 -22.90
CA LYS A 410 37.02 -5.48 -21.71
C LYS A 410 36.31 -4.14 -21.50
N ASP A 411 35.52 -3.69 -22.48
CA ASP A 411 34.76 -2.44 -22.44
C ASP A 411 33.48 -2.55 -21.59
N TYR A 412 33.08 -3.76 -21.18
CA TYR A 412 31.97 -3.99 -20.25
C TYR A 412 32.40 -3.78 -18.80
N GLU A 413 31.61 -3.02 -18.02
CA GLU A 413 31.83 -2.85 -16.58
C GLU A 413 31.31 -4.06 -15.78
N ASP A 414 32.01 -4.46 -14.71
CA ASP A 414 31.60 -5.61 -13.86
C ASP A 414 30.19 -5.44 -13.26
N ASN A 415 29.80 -4.21 -12.92
CA ASN A 415 28.45 -3.90 -12.40
C ASN A 415 27.36 -4.16 -13.45
N ASP A 416 27.64 -3.87 -14.71
CA ASP A 416 26.73 -4.13 -15.83
C ASP A 416 26.65 -5.63 -16.14
N LEU A 417 27.78 -6.34 -16.13
CA LEU A 417 27.81 -7.80 -16.28
C LEU A 417 27.06 -8.54 -15.17
N ASN A 418 27.05 -8.00 -13.95
CA ASN A 418 26.27 -8.57 -12.86
C ASN A 418 24.76 -8.56 -13.13
N ILE A 419 24.22 -7.55 -13.83
CA ILE A 419 22.80 -7.50 -14.23
C ILE A 419 22.47 -8.66 -15.17
N LEU A 420 23.36 -8.95 -16.12
CA LEU A 420 23.16 -10.00 -17.12
C LEU A 420 23.11 -11.42 -16.53
N ARG A 421 23.55 -11.63 -15.29
CA ARG A 421 23.46 -12.94 -14.62
C ARG A 421 22.01 -13.40 -14.42
N GLU A 422 21.09 -12.47 -14.16
CA GLU A 422 19.65 -12.77 -14.09
C GLU A 422 19.06 -13.22 -15.44
N TYR A 423 19.75 -12.89 -16.55
CA TYR A 423 19.34 -13.16 -17.94
C TYR A 423 20.20 -14.23 -18.63
N GLY A 424 20.93 -15.03 -17.85
CA GLY A 424 21.63 -16.23 -18.32
C GLY A 424 23.13 -16.07 -18.59
N LEU A 425 23.76 -14.94 -18.25
CA LEU A 425 25.22 -14.83 -18.28
C LEU A 425 25.81 -15.66 -17.14
N SER A 426 26.69 -16.60 -17.47
CA SER A 426 27.35 -17.47 -16.51
C SER A 426 28.82 -17.14 -16.32
N VAL A 427 29.36 -17.48 -15.15
CA VAL A 427 30.81 -17.45 -14.88
C VAL A 427 31.44 -18.72 -15.46
N LEU A 428 32.62 -18.63 -16.07
CA LEU A 428 33.35 -19.78 -16.60
C LEU A 428 33.58 -20.84 -15.51
N GLN A 429 33.11 -22.06 -15.72
CA GLN A 429 33.23 -23.15 -14.76
C GLN A 429 34.51 -23.96 -14.97
N VAL A 430 35.06 -24.53 -13.89
CA VAL A 430 36.31 -25.33 -13.94
C VAL A 430 36.20 -26.54 -14.86
N TYR A 431 35.01 -27.15 -15.01
CA TYR A 431 34.81 -28.28 -15.94
C TYR A 431 34.81 -27.85 -17.42
N GLU A 432 34.52 -26.59 -17.74
CA GLU A 432 34.55 -26.06 -19.11
C GLU A 432 36.00 -25.86 -19.59
N ILE A 433 36.97 -25.80 -18.68
CA ILE A 433 38.40 -25.58 -18.98
C ILE A 433 39.02 -26.73 -19.78
N TYR A 434 38.66 -27.99 -19.47
CA TYR A 434 39.27 -29.15 -20.13
C TYR A 434 39.06 -29.19 -21.66
N PRO A 435 37.84 -29.05 -22.22
CA PRO A 435 37.66 -29.03 -23.66
C PRO A 435 38.35 -27.84 -24.34
N ILE A 436 38.42 -26.67 -23.70
CA ILE A 436 39.11 -25.48 -24.25
C ILE A 436 40.62 -25.72 -24.31
N LEU A 437 41.22 -26.22 -23.23
CA LEU A 437 42.64 -26.60 -23.20
C LEU A 437 42.97 -27.69 -24.22
N SER A 438 42.13 -28.72 -24.30
CA SER A 438 42.30 -29.82 -25.24
C SER A 438 42.31 -29.31 -26.69
N ALA A 439 41.36 -28.43 -27.04
CA ALA A 439 41.30 -27.82 -28.37
C ALA A 439 42.49 -26.89 -28.65
N MET A 440 42.91 -26.05 -27.69
CA MET A 440 44.10 -25.20 -27.82
C MET A 440 45.37 -26.04 -28.08
N VAL A 441 45.57 -27.14 -27.35
CA VAL A 441 46.75 -28.02 -27.50
C VAL A 441 46.75 -28.81 -28.82
N GLN A 442 45.61 -28.88 -29.53
CA GLN A 442 45.51 -29.48 -30.87
C GLN A 442 45.91 -28.51 -31.99
N GLU A 443 45.95 -27.19 -31.75
CA GLU A 443 46.34 -26.21 -32.79
C GLU A 443 47.84 -26.30 -33.09
N GLN A 444 48.20 -26.51 -34.35
CA GLN A 444 49.57 -26.86 -34.75
C GLN A 444 50.67 -25.85 -34.35
N SER A 445 50.30 -24.62 -34.00
CA SER A 445 51.21 -23.54 -33.57
C SER A 445 51.11 -23.15 -32.08
N TRP A 446 50.24 -23.78 -31.27
CA TRP A 446 49.94 -23.34 -29.90
C TRP A 446 51.18 -23.19 -29.02
N LYS A 447 52.15 -24.11 -29.17
CA LYS A 447 53.38 -24.13 -28.39
C LYS A 447 54.26 -22.91 -28.68
N GLU A 448 54.50 -22.63 -29.95
CA GLU A 448 55.38 -21.54 -30.40
C GLU A 448 54.70 -20.17 -30.32
N ALA A 449 53.39 -20.09 -30.57
CA ALA A 449 52.64 -18.84 -30.62
C ALA A 449 52.07 -18.39 -29.25
N ILE A 450 51.68 -19.34 -28.39
CA ILE A 450 50.95 -19.06 -27.14
C ILE A 450 51.76 -19.47 -25.90
N PHE A 451 52.44 -20.62 -25.91
CA PHE A 451 53.13 -21.12 -24.70
C PHE A 451 54.51 -20.49 -24.52
N GLU A 452 55.37 -20.52 -25.54
CA GLU A 452 56.78 -20.08 -25.45
C GLU A 452 56.94 -18.54 -25.46
N THR A 453 55.87 -17.79 -25.74
CA THR A 453 55.84 -16.32 -25.80
C THR A 453 55.43 -15.64 -24.49
N ARG A 454 55.11 -16.42 -23.44
CA ARG A 454 54.54 -15.93 -22.18
C ARG A 454 55.58 -15.91 -21.05
N ASP A 455 55.22 -15.28 -19.94
CA ASP A 455 56.11 -15.11 -18.79
C ASP A 455 55.82 -16.10 -17.64
N GLU A 456 56.68 -16.08 -16.63
CA GLU A 456 56.56 -17.00 -15.49
C GLU A 456 55.28 -16.81 -14.65
N ASP A 457 54.68 -15.61 -14.63
CA ASP A 457 53.40 -15.38 -13.96
C ASP A 457 52.26 -16.11 -14.70
N TRP A 458 52.18 -15.95 -16.02
CA TRP A 458 51.23 -16.66 -16.85
C TRP A 458 51.39 -18.19 -16.73
N HIS A 459 52.63 -18.70 -16.84
CA HIS A 459 52.90 -20.14 -16.67
C HIS A 459 52.50 -20.65 -15.28
N SER A 460 52.81 -19.90 -14.22
CA SER A 460 52.47 -20.24 -12.83
C SER A 460 50.96 -20.27 -12.60
N ARG A 461 50.22 -19.34 -13.21
CA ARG A 461 48.75 -19.27 -13.13
C ARG A 461 48.08 -20.39 -13.92
N LEU A 462 48.53 -20.64 -15.14
CA LEU A 462 48.02 -21.75 -15.96
C LEU A 462 48.28 -23.11 -15.29
N ALA A 463 49.45 -23.33 -14.70
CA ALA A 463 49.74 -24.56 -13.94
C ALA A 463 48.78 -24.75 -12.75
N LYS A 464 48.50 -23.68 -11.98
CA LYS A 464 47.50 -23.73 -10.89
C LYS A 464 46.10 -24.04 -11.39
N LEU A 465 45.69 -23.46 -12.53
CA LEU A 465 44.39 -23.69 -13.16
C LEU A 465 44.23 -25.15 -13.63
N ILE A 466 45.26 -25.71 -14.26
CA ILE A 466 45.30 -27.11 -14.70
C ILE A 466 45.22 -28.07 -13.49
N LEU A 467 45.98 -27.81 -12.43
CA LEU A 467 45.92 -28.61 -11.20
C LEU A 467 44.54 -28.57 -10.54
N ALA A 468 43.86 -27.41 -10.55
CA ALA A 468 42.50 -27.28 -10.05
C ALA A 468 41.49 -28.11 -10.88
N ALA A 469 41.63 -28.11 -12.21
CA ALA A 469 40.78 -28.91 -13.10
C ALA A 469 40.99 -30.43 -12.92
N ILE A 470 42.25 -30.89 -12.80
CA ILE A 470 42.56 -32.31 -12.56
C ILE A 470 42.00 -32.80 -11.22
N ASN A 471 42.11 -31.99 -10.17
CA ASN A 471 41.57 -32.33 -8.85
C ASN A 471 40.03 -32.44 -8.85
N TYR A 472 39.34 -31.57 -9.60
CA TYR A 472 37.89 -31.63 -9.75
C TYR A 472 37.45 -32.97 -10.37
N ASP A 473 38.10 -33.39 -11.46
CA ASP A 473 37.75 -34.61 -12.20
C ASP A 473 38.00 -35.89 -11.35
N MET A 474 39.10 -35.93 -10.59
CA MET A 474 39.35 -37.03 -9.65
C MET A 474 38.32 -37.13 -8.52
N THR A 475 37.77 -36.00 -8.03
CA THR A 475 36.72 -36.05 -7.01
C THR A 475 35.39 -36.61 -7.54
N GLN A 476 35.02 -36.29 -8.78
CA GLN A 476 33.80 -36.83 -9.40
C GLN A 476 33.89 -38.35 -9.64
N LEU A 477 35.06 -38.84 -10.07
CA LEU A 477 35.32 -40.28 -10.22
C LEU A 477 35.26 -41.05 -8.89
N SER A 478 35.48 -40.38 -7.75
CA SER A 478 35.39 -41.00 -6.42
C SER A 478 33.96 -41.03 -5.82
N GLY A 479 33.00 -40.33 -6.43
CA GLY A 479 31.64 -40.16 -5.88
C GLY A 479 30.60 -41.19 -6.33
N SER A 480 30.91 -42.07 -7.29
CA SER A 480 29.93 -42.96 -7.92
C SER A 480 29.71 -44.30 -7.17
N SER A 481 29.12 -44.22 -5.97
CA SER A 481 28.54 -45.39 -5.29
C SER A 481 27.03 -45.20 -5.05
N GLN A 482 26.19 -45.80 -5.90
CA GLN A 482 24.74 -45.77 -5.75
C GLN A 482 24.22 -46.75 -4.66
N PRO A 483 23.17 -46.37 -3.92
CA PRO A 483 22.21 -47.31 -3.33
C PRO A 483 21.04 -47.58 -4.28
N SER A 484 20.56 -48.82 -4.31
CA SER A 484 19.46 -49.29 -5.16
C SER A 484 18.08 -48.81 -4.66
N GLY A 485 17.19 -48.32 -5.54
CA GLY A 485 15.80 -48.01 -5.17
C GLY A 485 14.92 -47.59 -6.36
N ASN A 486 13.90 -48.40 -6.68
CA ASN A 486 12.97 -48.22 -7.81
C ASN A 486 12.15 -46.91 -7.77
N ILE A 487 12.10 -46.18 -8.90
CA ILE A 487 10.87 -45.55 -9.43
C ILE A 487 10.89 -45.71 -10.97
N GLY A 488 9.72 -45.99 -11.58
CA GLY A 488 9.57 -46.19 -13.03
C GLY A 488 9.50 -44.89 -13.85
N PRO A 489 9.56 -44.97 -15.19
CA PRO A 489 9.79 -43.80 -16.06
C PRO A 489 8.51 -43.15 -16.60
N PRO A 490 8.58 -41.85 -16.93
CA PRO A 490 7.91 -41.26 -18.09
C PRO A 490 8.85 -41.27 -19.31
N SER A 491 8.27 -41.31 -20.50
CA SER A 491 8.94 -41.62 -21.77
C SER A 491 9.31 -40.40 -22.62
N SER A 492 10.19 -40.63 -23.60
CA SER A 492 10.37 -39.88 -24.87
C SER A 492 10.91 -38.43 -24.80
N SER A 493 11.73 -37.94 -25.74
CA SER A 493 12.53 -38.59 -26.81
C SER A 493 13.43 -37.56 -27.51
N SER A 494 14.51 -38.05 -28.13
CA SER A 494 15.40 -37.42 -29.15
C SER A 494 16.74 -36.88 -28.62
N GLY A 495 17.90 -37.20 -29.19
CA GLY A 495 18.18 -38.18 -30.24
C GLY A 495 19.64 -38.09 -30.73
N LEU A 496 20.29 -39.26 -30.88
CA LEU A 496 21.45 -39.56 -31.74
C LEU A 496 22.58 -38.51 -31.91
N PHE A 497 23.80 -38.91 -31.57
CA PHE A 497 24.78 -39.29 -32.61
C PHE A 497 25.76 -40.34 -32.06
N SER A 498 26.05 -41.36 -32.86
CA SER A 498 27.07 -42.36 -32.54
C SER A 498 28.27 -42.20 -33.47
N PHE A 499 29.46 -42.48 -32.95
CA PHE A 499 30.54 -43.04 -33.75
C PHE A 499 31.19 -44.16 -32.94
N GLY A 500 31.26 -45.34 -33.53
CA GLY A 500 31.96 -46.49 -32.96
C GLY A 500 33.15 -46.89 -33.80
N SER A 501 34.10 -47.55 -33.16
CA SER A 501 35.05 -48.55 -33.70
C SER A 501 35.67 -49.22 -32.46
N ARG A 502 35.43 -50.52 -32.21
CA ARG A 502 36.18 -51.68 -32.75
C ARG A 502 37.67 -51.60 -32.33
N GLU A 503 38.31 -52.60 -31.73
CA GLU A 503 38.11 -54.05 -31.77
C GLU A 503 39.09 -54.77 -30.79
N THR A 504 38.79 -56.05 -30.49
CA THR A 504 39.71 -57.12 -30.01
C THR A 504 40.39 -56.96 -28.63
N ALA A 505 40.11 -57.83 -27.64
CA ALA A 505 40.54 -59.24 -27.51
C ALA A 505 42.09 -59.38 -27.33
N ASP A 506 42.61 -60.25 -26.47
CA ASP A 506 42.05 -61.54 -26.03
C ASP A 506 42.66 -62.08 -24.71
N ALA A 507 42.06 -63.16 -24.19
CA ALA A 507 42.65 -64.29 -23.43
C ALA A 507 43.74 -64.04 -22.34
N GLN A 508 43.52 -64.37 -21.05
CA GLN A 508 43.61 -65.74 -20.45
C GLN A 508 45.05 -66.35 -20.50
N ILE A 509 45.60 -67.07 -19.49
CA ILE A 509 45.03 -67.79 -18.32
C ILE A 509 46.14 -68.25 -17.34
N ARG A 510 45.79 -68.69 -16.12
CA ARG A 510 46.61 -69.43 -15.10
C ARG A 510 47.82 -68.67 -14.49
N GLY A 511 48.08 -68.63 -13.18
CA GLY A 511 47.35 -69.13 -11.99
C GLY A 511 48.20 -70.03 -11.09
N ASN A 512 48.51 -69.61 -9.86
CA ASN A 512 48.51 -70.48 -8.67
C ASN A 512 48.59 -69.74 -7.32
N SER A 513 48.17 -70.44 -6.27
CA SER A 513 48.06 -70.05 -4.86
C SER A 513 49.39 -69.84 -4.13
N ASN A 514 49.44 -68.91 -3.15
CA ASN A 514 49.42 -69.29 -1.72
C ASN A 514 49.38 -68.10 -0.72
N THR A 515 48.80 -68.43 0.44
CA THR A 515 48.73 -67.77 1.76
C THR A 515 49.84 -66.77 2.16
N GLY A 516 49.47 -65.73 2.92
CA GLY A 516 50.37 -64.93 3.77
C GLY A 516 50.89 -65.70 5.01
N PRO A 517 51.49 -65.06 6.06
CA PRO A 517 51.15 -63.71 6.58
C PRO A 517 52.33 -62.81 7.10
N SER A 518 51.97 -61.59 7.53
CA SER A 518 52.55 -60.72 8.59
C SER A 518 54.07 -60.52 8.84
N ASN A 519 54.45 -59.23 8.92
CA ASN A 519 55.59 -58.60 9.65
C ASN A 519 57.06 -58.93 9.26
N ILE A 520 57.88 -57.88 9.05
CA ILE A 520 59.15 -57.55 9.77
C ILE A 520 59.84 -56.32 9.13
N SER A 521 60.76 -55.70 9.87
CA SER A 521 61.27 -54.33 9.72
C SER A 521 62.72 -54.20 9.16
N LEU A 522 63.07 -52.96 8.75
CA LEU A 522 64.39 -52.29 8.81
C LEU A 522 65.58 -52.75 7.91
N PHE A 523 66.23 -51.76 7.26
CA PHE A 523 67.68 -51.41 7.20
C PHE A 523 67.80 -50.23 6.20
N ALA A 524 68.04 -48.96 6.56
CA ALA A 524 69.21 -48.30 7.18
C ALA A 524 70.40 -48.03 6.24
N PHE A 525 70.81 -46.75 6.14
CA PHE A 525 72.14 -46.29 5.73
C PHE A 525 72.55 -45.07 6.56
N SER A 526 73.84 -44.95 6.91
CA SER A 526 74.40 -43.91 7.80
C SER A 526 75.55 -43.16 7.10
N SER A 527 75.80 -41.86 7.35
CA SER A 527 76.75 -41.31 8.35
C SER A 527 77.50 -40.12 7.70
N GLN A 528 78.15 -39.12 8.33
CA GLN A 528 78.39 -38.67 9.72
C GLN A 528 78.19 -37.13 9.79
N GLY A 529 78.32 -36.44 10.95
CA GLY A 529 78.16 -34.97 10.96
C GLY A 529 78.53 -34.08 12.17
N LYS A 530 78.98 -34.61 13.34
CA LYS A 530 79.51 -33.88 14.52
C LYS A 530 78.56 -33.11 15.49
N THR A 531 78.99 -33.13 16.77
CA THR A 531 78.64 -32.30 17.95
C THR A 531 77.16 -32.23 18.39
N THR A 532 76.66 -33.04 19.35
CA THR A 532 76.90 -33.12 20.83
C THR A 532 76.31 -31.98 21.68
N ALA A 533 75.09 -32.16 22.21
CA ALA A 533 74.82 -32.24 23.66
C ALA A 533 73.35 -32.56 23.99
N SER A 534 73.18 -33.53 24.90
CA SER A 534 71.97 -34.00 25.61
C SER A 534 70.76 -33.04 25.75
N ALA A 535 69.59 -33.52 25.32
CA ALA A 535 68.26 -33.14 25.84
C ALA A 535 67.28 -34.32 25.62
N THR A 536 67.29 -35.32 26.50
CA THR A 536 66.53 -36.58 26.32
C THR A 536 65.67 -37.03 27.50
N ASP A 537 65.59 -36.25 28.59
CA ASP A 537 64.85 -36.67 29.80
C ASP A 537 63.44 -36.08 29.96
N ASP A 538 63.06 -35.02 29.22
CA ASP A 538 61.74 -34.38 29.34
C ASP A 538 60.60 -35.03 28.53
N MET A 539 60.88 -36.10 27.79
CA MET A 539 59.94 -36.71 26.84
C MET A 539 58.80 -37.55 27.45
N LYS A 540 58.43 -37.30 28.72
CA LYS A 540 57.33 -37.97 29.45
C LYS A 540 56.11 -37.10 29.75
N LEU A 541 56.07 -35.85 29.29
CA LEU A 541 55.10 -34.84 29.77
C LEU A 541 53.85 -34.63 28.89
N PHE A 542 53.58 -35.49 27.89
CA PHE A 542 52.50 -35.28 26.93
C PHE A 542 51.40 -36.35 26.99
N ASP A 543 50.23 -35.97 27.51
CA ASP A 543 48.97 -36.65 27.21
C ASP A 543 48.58 -36.40 25.75
N HIS A 544 48.22 -37.47 25.03
CA HIS A 544 47.93 -37.43 23.60
C HIS A 544 46.63 -36.68 23.25
N LYS A 545 45.75 -36.39 24.22
CA LYS A 545 44.43 -35.77 23.93
C LYS A 545 44.42 -34.24 23.76
N ASN A 546 45.48 -33.52 24.12
CA ASN A 546 45.46 -32.03 24.21
C ASN A 546 46.38 -31.30 23.22
N ARG A 547 47.01 -31.99 22.26
CA ARG A 547 48.11 -31.42 21.44
C ARG A 547 47.69 -30.41 20.37
N GLU A 548 46.63 -30.68 19.61
CA GLU A 548 46.22 -29.84 18.46
C GLU A 548 45.49 -28.55 18.87
N ASP A 549 45.06 -28.46 20.13
CA ASP A 549 44.44 -27.27 20.71
C ASP A 549 45.36 -26.49 21.67
N ALA A 550 46.63 -26.87 21.76
CA ALA A 550 47.61 -26.18 22.60
C ALA A 550 48.22 -24.96 21.89
N PHE A 551 48.62 -23.96 22.67
CA PHE A 551 49.35 -22.77 22.21
C PHE A 551 50.78 -22.75 22.76
N LEU A 552 51.74 -22.18 22.01
CA LEU A 552 53.05 -21.85 22.59
C LEU A 552 52.94 -20.62 23.53
N PRO A 553 53.64 -20.59 24.68
CA PRO A 553 53.63 -19.48 25.63
C PRO A 553 54.51 -18.31 25.15
N PHE A 554 54.21 -17.82 23.96
CA PHE A 554 54.82 -16.65 23.33
C PHE A 554 54.37 -15.36 24.04
N PRO A 555 55.29 -14.45 24.42
CA PRO A 555 54.99 -13.17 25.09
C PRO A 555 53.85 -12.39 24.45
N ALA A 556 53.78 -12.34 23.11
CA ALA A 556 52.69 -11.69 22.39
C ALA A 556 51.30 -12.33 22.70
N LEU A 557 51.22 -13.66 22.74
CA LEU A 557 49.97 -14.39 23.03
C LEU A 557 49.61 -14.33 24.52
N LEU A 558 50.59 -14.43 25.41
CA LEU A 558 50.39 -14.28 26.86
C LEU A 558 49.91 -12.87 27.21
N SER A 559 50.51 -11.83 26.62
CA SER A 559 50.06 -10.44 26.77
C SER A 559 48.66 -10.22 26.19
N ARG A 560 48.30 -10.90 25.09
CA ARG A 560 46.94 -10.87 24.55
C ARG A 560 45.94 -11.52 25.50
N CYS A 561 46.24 -12.68 26.08
CA CYS A 561 45.37 -13.32 27.06
C CYS A 561 45.20 -12.46 28.31
N GLY A 562 46.30 -11.86 28.81
CA GLY A 562 46.29 -10.97 29.97
C GLY A 562 45.48 -9.67 29.79
N SER A 563 45.14 -9.27 28.56
CA SER A 563 44.23 -8.13 28.33
C SER A 563 42.75 -8.47 28.47
N PHE A 564 42.39 -9.76 28.60
CA PHE A 564 41.00 -10.22 28.76
C PHE A 564 40.78 -11.10 30.00
N LEU A 565 41.81 -11.81 30.46
CA LEU A 565 41.76 -12.78 31.56
C LEU A 565 42.67 -12.36 32.71
N LYS A 566 42.19 -12.48 33.95
CA LYS A 566 43.03 -12.31 35.15
C LYS A 566 44.04 -13.44 35.32
N ASN A 567 43.66 -14.66 34.91
CA ASN A 567 44.54 -15.82 34.91
C ASN A 567 44.59 -16.44 33.50
N HIS A 568 45.78 -16.50 32.91
CA HIS A 568 46.00 -17.10 31.59
C HIS A 568 46.11 -18.64 31.61
N GLU A 569 46.19 -19.27 32.79
CA GLU A 569 46.18 -20.74 32.95
C GLU A 569 44.88 -21.42 32.47
N ALA A 570 43.80 -20.65 32.26
CA ALA A 570 42.55 -21.13 31.68
C ALA A 570 42.62 -21.34 30.14
N VAL A 571 43.67 -20.83 29.50
CA VAL A 571 44.01 -21.06 28.09
C VAL A 571 45.08 -22.15 28.01
N ASN A 572 44.92 -23.10 27.09
CA ASN A 572 45.78 -24.29 26.98
C ASN A 572 47.18 -23.97 26.41
N PHE A 573 48.02 -23.28 27.17
CA PHE A 573 49.42 -23.05 26.84
C PHE A 573 50.30 -24.25 27.21
N LEU A 574 51.31 -24.55 26.38
CA LEU A 574 52.35 -25.51 26.73
C LEU A 574 53.20 -24.99 27.88
N LYS A 575 53.50 -25.87 28.83
CA LYS A 575 54.35 -25.55 30.00
C LYS A 575 55.81 -25.47 29.57
N ALA A 576 56.39 -24.29 29.69
CA ALA A 576 57.82 -24.02 29.53
C ALA A 576 58.35 -23.39 30.83
N GLU A 577 59.63 -23.61 31.15
CA GLU A 577 60.26 -23.08 32.37
C GLU A 577 60.50 -21.56 32.30
N ALA A 578 60.49 -20.99 31.10
CA ALA A 578 60.52 -19.56 30.82
C ALA A 578 59.64 -19.25 29.58
N PRO A 579 59.18 -18.00 29.39
CA PRO A 579 58.55 -17.57 28.14
C PRO A 579 59.50 -17.80 26.96
N LEU A 580 58.97 -18.32 25.85
CA LEU A 580 59.75 -18.57 24.64
C LEU A 580 59.94 -17.27 23.85
N GLU A 581 61.03 -17.12 23.11
CA GLU A 581 61.18 -15.97 22.21
C GLU A 581 60.18 -16.07 21.04
N ASP A 582 59.51 -14.95 20.74
CA ASP A 582 58.60 -14.85 19.60
C ASP A 582 59.38 -15.12 18.28
N ASP A 583 58.75 -15.80 17.32
CA ASP A 583 59.29 -16.14 15.99
C ASP A 583 60.56 -17.02 15.94
N ASP A 584 60.99 -17.65 17.04
CA ASP A 584 62.12 -18.60 17.04
C ASP A 584 61.91 -19.73 16.01
N PRO A 585 62.81 -19.92 15.02
CA PRO A 585 62.63 -20.91 13.95
C PRO A 585 62.56 -22.37 14.42
N CYS A 586 63.21 -22.71 15.53
CA CYS A 586 63.15 -24.05 16.12
C CYS A 586 61.78 -24.30 16.78
N TRP A 587 61.26 -23.33 17.53
CA TRP A 587 59.93 -23.42 18.13
C TRP A 587 58.80 -23.37 17.09
N MET A 588 58.95 -22.55 16.04
CA MET A 588 58.02 -22.52 14.90
C MET A 588 58.04 -23.83 14.11
N GLY A 589 59.22 -24.44 13.91
CA GLY A 589 59.37 -25.76 13.31
C GLY A 589 58.73 -26.87 14.15
N PHE A 590 58.95 -26.85 15.46
CA PHE A 590 58.32 -27.75 16.43
C PHE A 590 56.80 -27.63 16.41
N ALA A 591 56.27 -26.42 16.52
CA ALA A 591 54.83 -26.16 16.54
C ALA A 591 54.15 -26.65 15.25
N LYS A 592 54.75 -26.37 14.09
CA LYS A 592 54.28 -26.85 12.78
C LYS A 592 54.27 -28.38 12.67
N HIS A 593 55.21 -29.07 13.31
CA HIS A 593 55.29 -30.53 13.29
C HIS A 593 54.23 -31.22 14.17
N PHE A 594 53.79 -30.55 15.25
CA PHE A 594 52.84 -31.10 16.23
C PHE A 594 51.44 -30.47 16.21
N GLY A 595 51.16 -29.55 15.28
CA GLY A 595 49.87 -28.87 15.17
C GLY A 595 49.60 -27.83 16.27
N ILE A 596 50.64 -27.37 16.97
CA ILE A 596 50.53 -26.40 18.07
C ILE A 596 50.30 -25.00 17.49
N LYS A 597 49.40 -24.24 18.11
CA LYS A 597 48.99 -22.90 17.65
C LYS A 597 49.99 -21.84 18.14
N VAL A 598 50.37 -20.93 17.26
CA VAL A 598 51.44 -19.93 17.50
C VAL A 598 51.05 -18.49 17.17
N ASN A 599 49.88 -18.29 16.58
CA ASN A 599 49.44 -16.98 16.06
C ASN A 599 48.28 -16.40 16.88
N ASP A 600 48.23 -15.07 16.97
CA ASP A 600 47.11 -14.29 17.54
C ASP A 600 45.89 -14.27 16.59
N GLY A 601 45.35 -15.46 16.31
CA GLY A 601 44.24 -15.70 15.39
C GLY A 601 42.92 -16.06 16.09
N ILE A 602 41.90 -16.39 15.30
CA ILE A 602 40.54 -16.63 15.79
C ILE A 602 40.43 -17.76 16.82
N HIS A 603 41.29 -18.78 16.74
CA HIS A 603 41.33 -19.85 17.72
C HIS A 603 41.71 -19.35 19.12
N LEU A 604 42.59 -18.36 19.23
CA LEU A 604 42.93 -17.75 20.52
C LEU A 604 41.76 -16.92 21.04
N SER A 605 41.11 -16.13 20.17
CA SER A 605 39.93 -15.34 20.53
C SER A 605 38.77 -16.21 21.07
N VAL A 606 38.50 -17.36 20.44
CA VAL A 606 37.48 -18.32 20.91
C VAL A 606 37.90 -19.03 22.19
N GLU A 607 39.18 -19.36 22.37
CA GLU A 607 39.68 -20.00 23.60
C GLU A 607 39.65 -19.03 24.81
N ILE A 608 39.93 -17.74 24.59
CA ILE A 608 39.72 -16.68 25.59
C ILE A 608 38.23 -16.55 25.95
N LEU A 609 37.33 -16.61 24.97
CA LEU A 609 35.88 -16.58 25.22
C LEU A 609 35.43 -17.80 26.04
N ARG A 610 36.02 -18.98 25.77
CA ARG A 610 35.78 -20.20 26.55
C ARG A 610 36.29 -20.07 27.98
N ALA A 611 37.47 -19.47 28.18
CA ALA A 611 38.04 -19.21 29.50
C ALA A 611 37.15 -18.26 30.32
N LEU A 612 36.59 -17.21 29.70
CA LEU A 612 35.63 -16.29 30.34
C LEU A 612 34.32 -16.97 30.78
N ILE A 613 33.87 -18.03 30.11
CA ILE A 613 32.71 -18.84 30.58
C ILE A 613 33.05 -19.61 31.87
N THR A 614 34.31 -20.00 32.05
CA THR A 614 34.77 -20.79 33.20
C THR A 614 35.30 -19.96 34.37
N ASP A 615 35.73 -18.71 34.14
CA ASP A 615 36.25 -17.81 35.18
C ASP A 615 35.13 -16.91 35.75
N ALA A 616 34.53 -17.36 36.85
CA ALA A 616 33.47 -16.63 37.55
C ALA A 616 33.96 -15.43 38.41
N SER A 617 35.23 -14.99 38.28
CA SER A 617 35.86 -14.01 39.18
C SER A 617 35.96 -12.56 38.65
N ALA A 618 35.38 -12.25 37.49
CA ALA A 618 35.37 -10.90 36.91
C ALA A 618 34.08 -10.11 37.25
N PRO A 619 34.16 -8.81 37.57
CA PRO A 619 32.97 -7.95 37.75
C PRO A 619 32.15 -7.82 36.46
N ALA A 620 30.82 -7.71 36.58
CA ALA A 620 29.89 -7.72 35.44
C ALA A 620 30.21 -6.64 34.39
N ASP A 621 30.43 -5.39 34.80
CA ASP A 621 30.71 -4.25 33.91
C ASP A 621 31.99 -4.46 33.08
N SER A 622 33.03 -5.01 33.71
CA SER A 622 34.30 -5.36 33.05
C SER A 622 34.16 -6.59 32.15
N MET A 623 33.25 -7.51 32.49
CA MET A 623 33.00 -8.74 31.73
C MET A 623 32.24 -8.43 30.44
N TRP A 624 31.20 -7.58 30.48
CA TRP A 624 30.43 -7.15 29.31
C TRP A 624 31.33 -6.53 28.23
N HIS A 625 32.14 -5.52 28.60
CA HIS A 625 33.02 -4.85 27.65
C HIS A 625 34.03 -5.82 27.04
N SER A 626 34.64 -6.69 27.86
CA SER A 626 35.59 -7.72 27.40
C SER A 626 34.95 -8.68 26.39
N ILE A 627 33.71 -9.12 26.63
CA ILE A 627 32.97 -10.02 25.74
C ILE A 627 32.57 -9.31 24.44
N TRP A 628 32.07 -8.08 24.52
CA TRP A 628 31.71 -7.27 23.35
C TRP A 628 32.92 -6.99 22.44
N THR A 629 34.06 -6.62 23.02
CA THR A 629 35.33 -6.46 22.28
C THR A 629 35.76 -7.78 21.64
N LEU A 630 35.54 -8.91 22.32
CA LEU A 630 35.92 -10.23 21.82
C LEU A 630 35.00 -10.72 20.68
N TYR A 631 33.69 -10.44 20.73
CA TYR A 631 32.78 -10.69 19.59
C TYR A 631 33.16 -9.86 18.37
N ASN A 632 33.42 -8.56 18.53
CA ASN A 632 33.92 -7.70 17.46
C ASN A 632 35.24 -8.21 16.87
N ARG A 633 36.18 -8.65 17.72
CA ARG A 633 37.46 -9.25 17.29
C ARG A 633 37.26 -10.54 16.48
N ILE A 634 36.39 -11.44 16.95
CA ILE A 634 36.05 -12.68 16.25
C ILE A 634 35.40 -12.37 14.89
N TYR A 635 34.50 -11.38 14.82
CA TYR A 635 33.86 -10.94 13.58
C TYR A 635 34.85 -10.31 12.59
N ALA A 636 35.72 -9.41 13.03
CA ALA A 636 36.74 -8.78 12.19
C ALA A 636 37.75 -9.80 11.66
N GLN A 637 38.19 -10.75 12.50
CA GLN A 637 39.04 -11.87 12.07
C GLN A 637 38.30 -12.75 11.03
N TYR A 638 37.01 -13.01 11.23
CA TYR A 638 36.17 -13.78 10.29
C TYR A 638 36.00 -13.12 8.92
N LEU A 639 35.83 -11.79 8.87
CA LEU A 639 35.71 -11.04 7.62
C LEU A 639 36.97 -11.19 6.73
N SER A 640 38.14 -11.39 7.34
CA SER A 640 39.42 -11.56 6.63
C SER A 640 39.65 -12.94 5.97
N PHE A 641 38.76 -13.92 6.18
CA PHE A 641 38.93 -15.28 5.67
C PHE A 641 38.24 -15.54 4.32
N ASP A 642 38.75 -16.51 3.57
CA ASP A 642 38.11 -17.06 2.37
C ASP A 642 36.88 -17.90 2.73
N GLN A 643 35.91 -18.01 1.81
CA GLN A 643 34.63 -18.70 2.06
C GLN A 643 34.77 -20.16 2.54
N LYS A 644 35.83 -20.86 2.12
CA LYS A 644 36.18 -22.23 2.52
C LYS A 644 36.59 -22.35 4.00
N ASP A 645 37.20 -21.29 4.56
CA ASP A 645 37.76 -21.25 5.92
C ASP A 645 36.76 -20.70 6.95
N LYS A 646 35.54 -20.34 6.50
CA LYS A 646 34.46 -19.74 7.31
C LYS A 646 33.64 -20.77 8.10
N HIS A 647 33.61 -22.03 7.68
CA HIS A 647 32.80 -23.08 8.32
C HIS A 647 33.25 -23.49 9.74
N PRO A 648 34.56 -23.63 10.05
CA PRO A 648 35.01 -24.07 11.38
C PRO A 648 34.53 -23.19 12.54
N ILE A 649 34.35 -21.88 12.34
CA ILE A 649 33.95 -20.97 13.43
C ILE A 649 32.46 -21.10 13.72
N LYS A 650 31.60 -21.21 12.69
CA LYS A 650 30.18 -21.55 12.88
C LYS A 650 30.04 -22.92 13.55
N ALA A 651 30.91 -23.88 13.22
CA ALA A 651 30.98 -25.16 13.90
C ALA A 651 31.37 -25.00 15.38
N LEU A 652 32.41 -24.23 15.72
CA LEU A 652 32.82 -23.96 17.11
C LEU A 652 31.66 -23.38 17.96
N PHE A 653 30.94 -22.39 17.45
CA PHE A 653 29.76 -21.82 18.13
C PHE A 653 28.57 -22.80 18.25
N ARG A 654 28.55 -23.89 17.47
CA ARG A 654 27.54 -24.97 17.53
C ARG A 654 28.00 -26.17 18.38
N THR A 655 29.31 -26.43 18.46
CA THR A 655 29.92 -27.54 19.20
C THR A 655 29.98 -27.26 20.70
N TYR A 656 30.33 -26.03 21.09
CA TYR A 656 30.33 -25.61 22.48
C TYR A 656 28.93 -25.17 22.94
N LYS A 657 28.53 -25.55 24.15
CA LYS A 657 27.12 -25.61 24.56
C LYS A 657 26.47 -24.28 25.01
N SER A 658 27.23 -23.21 25.20
CA SER A 658 26.71 -21.85 25.47
C SER A 658 27.82 -20.83 25.20
N PHE A 659 27.64 -19.91 24.25
CA PHE A 659 28.65 -18.90 23.88
C PHE A 659 28.09 -17.48 23.71
N ILE A 660 26.77 -17.30 23.86
CA ILE A 660 26.10 -16.00 23.79
C ILE A 660 25.88 -15.52 25.22
N TYR A 661 26.53 -14.43 25.62
CA TYR A 661 26.37 -13.84 26.93
C TYR A 661 25.16 -12.91 26.96
N ILE A 662 24.37 -12.96 28.03
CA ILE A 662 23.39 -11.92 28.36
C ILE A 662 23.61 -11.54 29.82
N GLY A 663 23.99 -10.27 30.02
CA GLY A 663 24.06 -9.61 31.32
C GLY A 663 22.75 -8.87 31.63
N GLU A 664 22.40 -8.78 32.92
CA GLU A 664 21.31 -7.94 33.43
C GLU A 664 19.90 -8.19 32.85
N ASN A 665 19.41 -9.43 32.91
CA ASN A 665 17.96 -9.63 33.03
C ASN A 665 17.46 -9.06 34.38
N LYS A 666 16.17 -8.71 34.46
CA LYS A 666 15.48 -8.15 35.66
C LYS A 666 15.65 -8.95 36.97
N ASP A 667 16.09 -10.21 36.88
CA ASP A 667 16.35 -11.11 38.02
C ASP A 667 17.82 -11.09 38.52
N GLY A 668 18.72 -10.30 37.90
CA GLY A 668 20.08 -10.08 38.38
C GLY A 668 21.08 -11.24 38.16
N VAL A 669 20.82 -12.13 37.18
CA VAL A 669 21.67 -13.31 36.91
C VAL A 669 22.25 -13.26 35.50
N ASN A 670 23.58 -13.15 35.41
CA ASN A 670 24.34 -13.28 34.16
C ASN A 670 24.25 -14.72 33.63
N LYS A 671 23.90 -14.89 32.35
CA LYS A 671 23.65 -16.23 31.78
C LYS A 671 24.17 -16.36 30.35
N TRP A 672 24.70 -17.56 30.07
CA TRP A 672 25.19 -17.93 28.74
C TRP A 672 24.20 -18.86 28.01
N PHE A 673 23.93 -18.57 26.74
CA PHE A 673 22.95 -19.23 25.88
C PHE A 673 23.57 -19.84 24.61
N LYS A 674 22.85 -20.78 24.00
CA LYS A 674 23.12 -21.29 22.63
C LYS A 674 22.55 -20.35 21.57
N THR A 675 23.11 -20.43 20.37
CA THR A 675 22.52 -19.87 19.14
C THR A 675 21.08 -20.33 18.91
N SER A 676 20.74 -21.58 19.24
CA SER A 676 19.37 -22.13 19.13
C SER A 676 18.39 -21.64 20.21
N GLU A 677 18.90 -21.05 21.29
CA GLU A 677 18.14 -20.58 22.46
C GLU A 677 17.83 -19.08 22.39
N CYS A 678 18.38 -18.36 21.42
CA CYS A 678 18.17 -16.93 21.19
C CYS A 678 17.38 -16.67 19.89
N LEU A 679 16.93 -15.43 19.72
CA LEU A 679 16.46 -14.86 18.45
C LEU A 679 17.32 -13.62 18.14
N TRP A 680 17.43 -13.21 16.88
CA TRP A 680 17.99 -11.89 16.58
C TRP A 680 17.01 -10.81 17.06
N SER A 681 15.79 -10.83 16.52
CA SER A 681 14.66 -10.00 16.99
C SER A 681 13.42 -10.84 17.21
N ALA A 682 12.66 -10.50 18.26
CA ALA A 682 11.30 -11.00 18.48
C ALA A 682 10.23 -10.17 17.76
N ASN A 683 10.58 -9.10 17.03
CA ASN A 683 9.63 -8.21 16.33
C ASN A 683 8.50 -7.68 17.26
N GLY A 684 8.81 -7.42 18.53
CA GLY A 684 7.86 -6.99 19.56
C GLY A 684 6.95 -8.08 20.13
N ALA A 685 7.02 -9.32 19.66
CA ALA A 685 6.18 -10.42 20.13
C ALA A 685 6.67 -11.00 21.47
N ILE A 686 5.74 -11.40 22.34
CA ILE A 686 6.05 -12.05 23.62
C ILE A 686 6.45 -13.51 23.38
N VAL A 687 7.74 -13.82 23.50
CA VAL A 687 8.34 -15.16 23.31
C VAL A 687 9.29 -15.53 24.45
N ARG A 688 9.64 -16.82 24.58
CA ARG A 688 10.48 -17.32 25.69
C ARG A 688 11.98 -17.14 25.45
N LYS A 689 12.39 -16.88 24.20
CA LYS A 689 13.78 -16.68 23.81
C LYS A 689 14.14 -15.19 23.90
N PRO A 690 15.33 -14.83 24.41
CA PRO A 690 15.78 -13.45 24.37
C PRO A 690 16.05 -12.99 22.93
N SER A 691 15.62 -11.76 22.62
CA SER A 691 16.07 -10.99 21.45
C SER A 691 17.51 -10.50 21.71
N LEU A 692 18.35 -10.47 20.67
CA LEU A 692 19.73 -9.99 20.76
C LEU A 692 19.92 -8.59 20.18
N ASP A 693 18.96 -8.10 19.39
CA ASP A 693 18.93 -6.73 18.86
C ASP A 693 18.79 -5.66 19.97
N GLU A 694 17.97 -5.94 20.99
CA GLU A 694 17.81 -5.09 22.18
C GLU A 694 19.10 -4.97 23.02
N ILE A 695 19.97 -5.99 22.97
CA ILE A 695 21.13 -6.14 23.87
C ILE A 695 22.46 -5.85 23.14
N TYR A 696 22.54 -6.16 21.85
CA TYR A 696 23.70 -6.01 20.99
C TYR A 696 23.34 -5.40 19.62
N PRO A 697 22.71 -4.21 19.55
CA PRO A 697 22.21 -3.64 18.30
C PRO A 697 23.28 -3.54 17.20
N ASP A 698 24.50 -3.12 17.58
CA ASP A 698 25.64 -2.96 16.66
C ASP A 698 26.18 -4.28 16.09
N LEU A 699 25.78 -5.44 16.63
CA LEU A 699 26.29 -6.76 16.25
C LEU A 699 25.32 -7.56 15.36
N LYS A 700 24.37 -6.90 14.66
CA LYS A 700 23.46 -7.56 13.70
C LYS A 700 24.19 -8.43 12.69
N GLU A 701 25.27 -7.91 12.11
CA GLU A 701 26.06 -8.65 11.12
C GLU A 701 26.71 -9.92 11.71
N PHE A 702 27.09 -9.89 12.99
CA PHE A 702 27.71 -11.01 13.69
C PHE A 702 26.68 -12.05 14.14
N PHE A 703 25.62 -11.65 14.84
CA PHE A 703 24.64 -12.59 15.39
C PHE A 703 23.64 -13.09 14.35
N HIS A 704 23.04 -12.20 13.55
CA HIS A 704 22.04 -12.59 12.57
C HIS A 704 22.69 -13.16 11.31
N LYS A 705 23.49 -12.37 10.58
CA LYS A 705 24.02 -12.79 9.27
C LYS A 705 25.14 -13.84 9.38
N PHE A 706 26.08 -13.69 10.32
CA PHE A 706 27.17 -14.65 10.47
C PHE A 706 26.77 -15.89 11.27
N LEU A 707 26.27 -15.76 12.50
CA LEU A 707 25.92 -16.93 13.34
C LEU A 707 24.59 -17.60 12.97
N GLU A 708 23.83 -17.04 12.02
CA GLU A 708 22.53 -17.54 11.52
C GLU A 708 21.47 -17.63 12.63
N ILE A 709 21.48 -16.68 13.58
CA ILE A 709 20.44 -16.58 14.61
C ILE A 709 19.20 -15.95 13.96
N PRO A 710 18.04 -16.64 13.94
CA PRO A 710 16.89 -16.22 13.14
C PRO A 710 16.16 -15.02 13.77
N GLU A 711 15.56 -14.21 12.91
CA GLU A 711 14.44 -13.32 13.29
C GLU A 711 13.17 -14.16 13.48
N LEU A 712 12.22 -13.67 14.27
CA LEU A 712 10.98 -14.40 14.57
C LEU A 712 10.02 -14.42 13.36
N ASP A 713 9.86 -15.59 12.75
CA ASP A 713 8.89 -15.87 11.69
C ASP A 713 7.62 -16.59 12.22
N LEU A 714 6.58 -16.68 11.38
CA LEU A 714 5.33 -17.38 11.71
C LEU A 714 5.57 -18.85 12.15
N ARG A 715 6.57 -19.52 11.58
CA ARG A 715 6.88 -20.93 11.86
C ARG A 715 7.49 -21.12 13.25
N LEU A 716 8.39 -20.23 13.63
CA LEU A 716 9.01 -20.18 14.96
C LEU A 716 8.00 -19.73 16.01
N PHE A 717 7.19 -18.71 15.72
CA PHE A 717 6.15 -18.25 16.64
C PHE A 717 5.06 -19.30 16.87
N TYR A 718 4.58 -19.98 15.82
CA TYR A 718 3.69 -21.12 15.94
C TYR A 718 4.29 -22.24 16.82
N LYS A 719 5.60 -22.52 16.67
CA LYS A 719 6.29 -23.49 17.52
C LYS A 719 6.35 -23.04 18.98
N GLU A 720 6.67 -21.78 19.27
CA GLU A 720 6.67 -21.25 20.63
C GLU A 720 5.27 -21.35 21.27
N LEU A 721 4.19 -21.09 20.51
CA LEU A 721 2.81 -21.29 20.98
C LEU A 721 2.48 -22.77 21.28
N VAL A 722 2.99 -23.72 20.48
CA VAL A 722 2.90 -25.16 20.77
C VAL A 722 3.68 -25.53 22.03
N ASP A 723 4.91 -25.03 22.18
CA ASP A 723 5.77 -25.27 23.35
C ASP A 723 5.24 -24.57 24.64
N MET A 724 4.29 -23.64 24.51
CA MET A 724 3.59 -22.92 25.59
C MET A 724 2.17 -23.43 25.89
N HIS A 725 1.71 -24.54 25.29
CA HIS A 725 0.31 -24.99 25.39
C HIS A 725 -0.22 -25.22 26.83
N ASP A 726 0.63 -25.55 27.79
CA ASP A 726 0.24 -25.74 29.20
C ASP A 726 0.29 -24.45 30.04
N THR A 727 0.90 -23.38 29.54
CA THR A 727 0.93 -22.08 30.22
C THR A 727 -0.28 -21.24 29.85
N VAL A 728 -0.96 -20.66 30.86
CA VAL A 728 -2.07 -19.73 30.65
C VAL A 728 -1.53 -18.30 30.80
N PRO A 729 -1.50 -17.48 29.73
CA PRO A 729 -1.03 -16.10 29.80
C PRO A 729 -2.04 -15.20 30.53
N THR A 730 -1.61 -13.98 30.87
CA THR A 730 -2.54 -12.93 31.31
C THR A 730 -3.42 -12.46 30.16
N THR A 731 -4.55 -11.83 30.47
CA THR A 731 -5.45 -11.27 29.44
C THR A 731 -4.76 -10.26 28.51
N ALA A 732 -3.83 -9.45 29.03
CA ALA A 732 -3.01 -8.54 28.21
C ALA A 732 -2.09 -9.31 27.26
N ALA A 733 -1.26 -10.21 27.80
CA ALA A 733 -0.33 -11.01 26.98
C ALA A 733 -1.05 -11.88 25.92
N ALA A 734 -2.27 -12.35 26.20
CA ALA A 734 -3.10 -13.05 25.22
C ALA A 734 -3.52 -12.14 24.04
N LYS A 735 -3.85 -10.87 24.30
CA LYS A 735 -4.12 -9.88 23.25
C LYS A 735 -2.86 -9.58 22.42
N ASP A 736 -1.73 -9.37 23.08
CA ASP A 736 -0.45 -9.11 22.41
C ASP A 736 -0.03 -10.29 21.51
N MET A 737 -0.27 -11.53 21.96
CA MET A 737 -0.09 -12.75 21.17
C MET A 737 -1.03 -12.83 19.96
N LEU A 738 -2.31 -12.45 20.10
CA LEU A 738 -3.26 -12.39 18.98
C LEU A 738 -2.86 -11.34 17.94
N ILE A 739 -2.41 -10.16 18.39
CA ILE A 739 -1.94 -9.08 17.52
C ILE A 739 -0.67 -9.52 16.77
N SER A 740 0.30 -10.12 17.48
CA SER A 740 1.53 -10.67 16.91
C SER A 740 1.22 -11.75 15.86
N LEU A 741 0.30 -12.66 16.16
CA LEU A 741 -0.15 -13.70 15.23
C LEU A 741 -0.78 -13.09 13.96
N ASN A 742 -1.63 -12.06 14.12
CA ASN A 742 -2.29 -11.39 13.00
C ASN A 742 -1.28 -10.71 12.05
N ALA A 743 -0.27 -10.04 12.61
CA ALA A 743 0.81 -9.43 11.84
C ALA A 743 1.60 -10.48 11.05
N MET A 744 1.99 -11.58 11.69
CA MET A 744 2.76 -12.66 11.05
C MET A 744 1.95 -13.48 10.04
N LEU A 745 0.64 -13.63 10.23
CA LEU A 745 -0.25 -14.24 9.23
C LEU A 745 -0.37 -13.36 7.98
N SER A 746 -0.42 -12.04 8.17
CA SER A 746 -0.54 -11.06 7.10
C SER A 746 0.73 -10.95 6.24
N SER A 747 1.90 -11.21 6.81
CA SER A 747 3.20 -11.20 6.11
C SER A 747 3.67 -12.58 5.62
N SER A 748 2.84 -13.63 5.71
CA SER A 748 3.22 -15.01 5.39
C SER A 748 2.74 -15.44 4.00
N SER A 749 3.63 -16.01 3.20
CA SER A 749 3.31 -16.56 1.87
C SER A 749 2.63 -17.92 1.89
N ASP A 750 2.60 -18.63 3.02
CA ASP A 750 1.93 -19.95 3.18
C ASP A 750 1.42 -20.16 4.62
N PRO A 751 0.35 -19.43 5.04
CA PRO A 751 -0.22 -19.55 6.38
C PRO A 751 -1.02 -20.86 6.60
N VAL A 752 -1.33 -21.61 5.53
CA VAL A 752 -2.29 -22.74 5.55
C VAL A 752 -1.67 -24.03 6.12
N ARG A 753 -0.33 -24.17 6.15
CA ARG A 753 0.34 -25.42 6.59
C ARG A 753 0.29 -25.72 8.09
N PHE A 754 -0.09 -24.76 8.92
CA PHE A 754 0.04 -24.83 10.38
C PHE A 754 -1.24 -25.40 11.03
N GLY A 755 -1.43 -26.72 10.90
CA GLY A 755 -2.70 -27.42 11.19
C GLY A 755 -3.07 -27.70 12.66
N PRO A 756 -3.74 -28.84 12.97
CA PRO A 756 -4.71 -28.99 14.08
C PRO A 756 -4.16 -28.95 15.53
N GLN A 757 -2.92 -28.52 15.76
CA GLN A 757 -2.43 -28.24 17.12
C GLN A 757 -2.74 -26.80 17.56
N ALA A 758 -3.09 -25.91 16.63
CA ALA A 758 -3.54 -24.54 16.92
C ALA A 758 -4.68 -24.50 17.96
N GLU A 759 -5.58 -25.49 17.93
CA GLU A 759 -6.70 -25.61 18.88
C GLU A 759 -6.28 -25.65 20.36
N ARG A 760 -5.01 -25.94 20.65
CA ARG A 760 -4.48 -26.07 22.02
C ARG A 760 -4.04 -24.73 22.63
N PHE A 761 -3.96 -23.66 21.85
CA PHE A 761 -3.39 -22.39 22.30
C PHE A 761 -4.33 -21.63 23.25
N HIS A 762 -3.83 -21.27 24.44
CA HIS A 762 -4.53 -20.38 25.37
C HIS A 762 -4.30 -18.91 24.98
N ILE A 763 -4.93 -18.45 23.90
CA ILE A 763 -4.76 -17.07 23.40
C ILE A 763 -6.06 -16.28 23.26
N PHE A 764 -7.23 -16.85 23.59
CA PHE A 764 -8.53 -16.19 23.41
C PHE A 764 -9.05 -15.58 24.72
N PRO A 765 -8.82 -14.28 25.02
CA PRO A 765 -9.32 -13.67 26.24
C PRO A 765 -10.84 -13.51 26.17
N ALA A 766 -11.55 -13.96 27.21
CA ALA A 766 -13.01 -13.96 27.28
C ALA A 766 -13.54 -13.54 28.66
N ILE A 767 -14.71 -12.93 28.65
CA ILE A 767 -15.54 -12.61 29.81
C ILE A 767 -16.62 -13.69 29.92
N LEU A 768 -16.66 -14.39 31.06
CA LEU A 768 -17.70 -15.37 31.37
C LEU A 768 -19.00 -14.67 31.83
N PRO A 769 -20.17 -15.34 31.78
CA PRO A 769 -21.47 -14.78 32.23
C PRO A 769 -21.50 -14.21 33.66
N ASN A 770 -20.53 -14.57 34.50
CA ASN A 770 -20.38 -14.07 35.87
C ASN A 770 -19.40 -12.88 35.98
N GLY A 771 -18.99 -12.28 34.86
CA GLY A 771 -18.01 -11.19 34.78
C GLY A 771 -16.55 -11.59 34.96
N THR A 772 -16.24 -12.88 35.16
CA THR A 772 -14.85 -13.34 35.32
C THR A 772 -14.11 -13.35 33.99
N ARG A 773 -12.94 -12.71 33.92
CA ARG A 773 -12.04 -12.79 32.75
C ARG A 773 -11.20 -14.07 32.80
N LYS A 774 -11.10 -14.79 31.69
CA LYS A 774 -10.22 -15.96 31.50
C LYS A 774 -9.64 -15.97 30.10
N VAL A 775 -8.49 -16.62 29.91
CA VAL A 775 -7.98 -16.93 28.57
C VAL A 775 -8.37 -18.36 28.21
N LEU A 776 -9.02 -18.52 27.05
CA LEU A 776 -9.59 -19.76 26.55
C LEU A 776 -8.78 -20.30 25.36
N ARG A 777 -9.11 -21.54 24.97
CA ARG A 777 -8.64 -22.22 23.76
C ARG A 777 -9.72 -22.17 22.69
N SER A 778 -9.37 -22.24 21.41
CA SER A 778 -10.38 -22.15 20.33
C SER A 778 -11.41 -23.30 20.35
N HIS A 779 -11.05 -24.48 20.87
CA HIS A 779 -12.00 -25.59 21.03
C HIS A 779 -13.03 -25.38 22.16
N VAL A 780 -12.91 -24.32 22.99
CA VAL A 780 -13.92 -23.93 23.98
C VAL A 780 -14.92 -23.01 23.31
N HIS A 781 -16.22 -23.21 23.54
CA HIS A 781 -17.25 -22.34 22.99
C HIS A 781 -17.22 -20.93 23.62
N PHE A 782 -17.29 -19.90 22.79
CA PHE A 782 -17.39 -18.49 23.13
C PHE A 782 -17.93 -17.73 21.92
N PHE A 783 -18.37 -16.49 22.11
CA PHE A 783 -18.85 -15.60 21.05
C PHE A 783 -17.86 -14.47 20.77
N ILE A 784 -17.77 -14.04 19.51
CA ILE A 784 -16.91 -12.95 19.05
C ILE A 784 -17.75 -11.66 18.92
N ASN A 785 -17.30 -10.58 19.57
CA ASN A 785 -18.04 -9.32 19.69
C ASN A 785 -17.93 -8.42 18.44
N ASP A 786 -18.67 -8.75 17.38
CA ASP A 786 -18.88 -7.85 16.22
C ASP A 786 -20.12 -6.95 16.35
N ARG A 787 -20.95 -7.16 17.39
CA ARG A 787 -22.20 -6.43 17.63
C ARG A 787 -22.27 -5.92 19.05
N ARG A 788 -21.77 -4.69 19.28
CA ARG A 788 -21.70 -4.05 20.61
C ARG A 788 -23.02 -4.10 21.40
N HIS A 789 -24.17 -3.89 20.74
CA HIS A 789 -25.48 -3.94 21.39
C HIS A 789 -25.94 -5.37 21.73
N TYR A 790 -25.57 -6.39 20.93
CA TYR A 790 -25.80 -7.79 21.30
C TYR A 790 -24.89 -8.21 22.45
N ALA A 791 -23.62 -7.81 22.44
CA ALA A 791 -22.67 -8.13 23.50
C ALA A 791 -23.09 -7.50 24.83
N GLU A 792 -23.43 -6.21 24.84
CA GLU A 792 -23.90 -5.51 26.04
C GLU A 792 -25.20 -6.12 26.58
N ALA A 793 -26.12 -6.53 25.70
CA ALA A 793 -27.31 -7.26 26.10
C ALA A 793 -26.98 -8.65 26.67
N LEU A 794 -26.07 -9.41 26.09
CA LEU A 794 -25.89 -10.85 26.39
C LEU A 794 -24.72 -11.17 27.35
N LYS A 795 -23.91 -10.18 27.76
CA LYS A 795 -22.72 -10.35 28.64
C LYS A 795 -22.98 -11.09 29.95
N ASP A 796 -24.16 -10.97 30.55
CA ASP A 796 -24.52 -11.65 31.80
C ASP A 796 -25.02 -13.10 31.56
N SER A 797 -24.92 -13.62 30.34
CA SER A 797 -25.60 -14.84 29.91
C SER A 797 -24.84 -15.70 28.91
N LEU A 798 -23.84 -15.14 28.20
CA LEU A 798 -22.96 -15.85 27.25
C LEU A 798 -21.49 -15.60 27.59
N THR A 799 -20.60 -16.48 27.15
CA THR A 799 -19.14 -16.27 27.21
C THR A 799 -18.68 -15.50 25.98
N ILE A 800 -18.23 -14.26 26.13
CA ILE A 800 -17.90 -13.35 25.01
C ILE A 800 -16.41 -12.99 25.06
N LEU A 801 -15.72 -12.90 23.92
CA LEU A 801 -14.33 -12.45 23.88
C LEU A 801 -14.19 -11.03 24.46
N ASP A 802 -13.15 -10.82 25.28
CA ASP A 802 -12.79 -9.56 25.95
C ASP A 802 -12.06 -8.62 24.96
N LEU A 803 -12.70 -8.41 23.81
CA LEU A 803 -12.20 -7.63 22.69
C LEU A 803 -13.22 -6.54 22.34
N THR A 804 -12.69 -5.35 22.06
CA THR A 804 -13.42 -4.24 21.45
C THR A 804 -13.79 -4.58 20.01
N LEU A 805 -14.78 -3.88 19.46
CA LEU A 805 -15.20 -4.06 18.06
C LEU A 805 -14.03 -3.84 17.08
N ASP A 806 -13.19 -2.84 17.38
CA ASP A 806 -12.01 -2.44 16.63
C ASP A 806 -10.89 -3.52 16.68
N GLU A 807 -10.62 -4.12 17.84
CA GLU A 807 -9.77 -5.31 17.95
C GLU A 807 -10.34 -6.50 17.17
N VAL A 808 -11.66 -6.73 17.23
CA VAL A 808 -12.33 -7.83 16.50
C VAL A 808 -12.20 -7.63 14.98
N THR A 809 -12.36 -6.41 14.48
CA THR A 809 -12.17 -6.09 13.06
C THR A 809 -10.73 -6.33 12.61
N ARG A 810 -9.72 -5.88 13.37
CA ARG A 810 -8.30 -6.14 13.05
C ARG A 810 -7.93 -7.62 13.05
N LEU A 811 -8.51 -8.41 13.96
CA LEU A 811 -8.20 -9.83 14.15
C LEU A 811 -9.03 -10.77 13.25
N HIS A 812 -9.78 -10.25 12.27
CA HIS A 812 -10.62 -11.07 11.38
C HIS A 812 -9.85 -12.22 10.71
N GLY A 813 -8.64 -11.95 10.22
CA GLY A 813 -7.77 -12.96 9.59
C GLY A 813 -7.34 -14.08 10.55
N VAL A 814 -7.14 -13.76 11.85
CA VAL A 814 -6.89 -14.79 12.88
C VAL A 814 -8.15 -15.65 13.08
N PHE A 815 -9.33 -15.04 13.22
CA PHE A 815 -10.57 -15.81 13.41
C PHE A 815 -10.94 -16.67 12.20
N GLU A 816 -10.62 -16.22 10.99
CA GLU A 816 -10.72 -17.02 9.77
C GLU A 816 -9.72 -18.18 9.75
N TRP A 817 -8.45 -17.93 10.11
CA TRP A 817 -7.41 -18.95 10.14
C TRP A 817 -7.69 -20.06 11.18
N PHE A 818 -8.38 -19.74 12.28
CA PHE A 818 -8.87 -20.71 13.27
C PHE A 818 -10.25 -21.34 12.95
N ASP A 819 -10.88 -20.99 11.82
CA ASP A 819 -12.25 -21.37 11.43
C ASP A 819 -13.32 -21.09 12.52
N LEU A 820 -13.32 -19.86 13.05
CA LEU A 820 -14.23 -19.40 14.11
C LEU A 820 -15.31 -18.43 13.59
N LYS A 821 -15.52 -18.39 12.27
CA LYS A 821 -16.42 -17.44 11.60
C LYS A 821 -17.90 -17.67 11.92
N ASP A 822 -18.28 -18.85 12.40
CA ASP A 822 -19.60 -19.17 12.92
C ASP A 822 -19.91 -18.48 14.27
N ARG A 823 -18.88 -18.09 15.03
CA ARG A 823 -19.00 -17.59 16.42
C ARG A 823 -19.19 -16.09 16.57
N TYR A 824 -19.18 -15.33 15.48
CA TYR A 824 -19.56 -13.91 15.50
C TYR A 824 -20.98 -13.74 16.04
N LEU A 825 -21.21 -12.72 16.88
CA LEU A 825 -22.56 -12.45 17.41
C LEU A 825 -23.57 -12.18 16.28
N SER A 826 -23.19 -11.56 15.16
CA SER A 826 -24.08 -11.43 13.99
C SER A 826 -24.44 -12.75 13.30
N GLN A 827 -23.63 -13.79 13.47
CA GLN A 827 -23.87 -15.12 12.89
C GLN A 827 -24.55 -16.07 13.87
N ALA A 828 -24.18 -16.03 15.15
CA ALA A 828 -24.66 -16.96 16.17
C ALA A 828 -25.91 -16.48 16.93
N VAL A 829 -26.21 -15.18 16.94
CA VAL A 829 -27.41 -14.62 17.59
C VAL A 829 -28.51 -14.36 16.56
N VAL A 830 -29.72 -14.86 16.83
CA VAL A 830 -30.93 -14.61 16.04
C VAL A 830 -31.78 -13.57 16.76
N GLU A 831 -31.95 -12.40 16.16
CA GLU A 831 -32.95 -11.44 16.60
C GLU A 831 -34.35 -11.86 16.12
N LYS A 832 -35.34 -11.85 17.03
CA LYS A 832 -36.75 -12.09 16.69
C LYS A 832 -37.63 -10.93 17.12
N ALA A 833 -38.01 -10.11 16.15
CA ALA A 833 -39.08 -9.14 16.29
C ALA A 833 -40.45 -9.84 16.35
N ARG A 834 -41.38 -9.30 17.14
CA ARG A 834 -42.81 -9.66 17.17
C ARG A 834 -43.66 -8.42 17.37
N VAL A 835 -44.76 -8.29 16.65
CA VAL A 835 -45.76 -7.24 16.89
C VAL A 835 -46.83 -7.71 17.88
N LYS A 836 -47.30 -6.82 18.77
CA LYS A 836 -48.46 -7.11 19.64
C LYS A 836 -49.75 -6.71 18.92
N GLU A 837 -50.72 -7.64 18.85
CA GLU A 837 -52.07 -7.41 18.32
C GLU A 837 -52.70 -6.10 18.81
N GLY A 838 -53.23 -5.33 17.85
CA GLY A 838 -53.88 -4.04 18.06
C GLY A 838 -54.36 -3.45 16.73
N ASN A 839 -54.92 -2.23 16.79
CA ASN A 839 -55.18 -1.42 15.60
C ASN A 839 -53.88 -0.71 15.21
N TYR A 840 -53.50 -0.80 13.92
CA TYR A 840 -52.29 -0.17 13.38
C TYR A 840 -52.67 0.81 12.27
N GLU A 841 -51.87 1.86 12.09
CA GLU A 841 -52.02 2.78 10.97
C GLU A 841 -51.40 2.18 9.71
N LYS A 842 -52.01 2.38 8.54
CA LYS A 842 -51.53 1.81 7.27
C LYS A 842 -50.71 2.84 6.49
N LEU A 843 -49.44 2.52 6.21
CA LEU A 843 -48.55 3.35 5.41
C LEU A 843 -48.84 3.16 3.91
N ASN A 844 -49.81 3.92 3.40
CA ASN A 844 -50.31 3.76 2.04
C ASN A 844 -49.26 4.04 0.95
N SER A 845 -48.35 4.98 1.17
CA SER A 845 -47.27 5.33 0.23
C SER A 845 -46.34 4.15 -0.04
N LEU A 846 -45.69 3.62 1.00
CA LEU A 846 -44.77 2.48 0.87
C LEU A 846 -45.50 1.18 0.50
N THR A 847 -46.75 1.00 0.96
CA THR A 847 -47.61 -0.12 0.49
C THR A 847 -47.79 -0.09 -1.02
N ARG A 848 -48.03 1.08 -1.61
CA ARG A 848 -48.21 1.25 -3.06
C ARG A 848 -46.89 1.08 -3.81
N ASP A 849 -45.81 1.66 -3.31
CA ASP A 849 -44.49 1.59 -3.96
C ASP A 849 -43.97 0.13 -4.03
N LEU A 850 -44.07 -0.63 -2.93
CA LEU A 850 -43.74 -2.07 -2.93
C LEU A 850 -44.59 -2.88 -3.91
N ALA A 851 -45.89 -2.59 -4.02
CA ALA A 851 -46.76 -3.28 -4.97
C ALA A 851 -46.44 -2.93 -6.44
N LEU A 852 -45.98 -1.70 -6.72
CA LEU A 852 -45.52 -1.29 -8.05
C LEU A 852 -44.14 -1.86 -8.42
N LYS A 853 -43.27 -2.11 -7.42
CA LYS A 853 -41.93 -2.71 -7.57
C LYS A 853 -41.92 -4.24 -7.47
N ALA A 854 -43.06 -4.86 -7.15
CA ALA A 854 -43.19 -6.30 -6.96
C ALA A 854 -42.60 -7.15 -8.10
N PRO A 855 -42.82 -6.86 -9.42
CA PRO A 855 -42.21 -7.64 -10.50
C PRO A 855 -40.67 -7.71 -10.44
N ALA A 856 -40.01 -6.61 -10.10
CA ALA A 856 -38.56 -6.53 -9.99
C ALA A 856 -38.04 -7.26 -8.75
N LEU A 857 -38.73 -7.10 -7.62
CA LEU A 857 -38.41 -7.82 -6.38
C LEU A 857 -38.56 -9.35 -6.55
N VAL A 858 -39.51 -9.81 -7.38
CA VAL A 858 -39.63 -11.23 -7.75
C VAL A 858 -38.56 -11.68 -8.73
N SER A 859 -38.18 -10.85 -9.71
CA SER A 859 -37.07 -11.17 -10.62
C SER A 859 -35.77 -11.44 -9.84
N ILE A 860 -35.46 -10.61 -8.84
CA ILE A 860 -34.31 -10.82 -7.93
C ILE A 860 -34.47 -12.09 -7.08
N ALA A 861 -35.70 -12.39 -6.62
CA ALA A 861 -35.98 -13.60 -5.86
C ALA A 861 -35.75 -14.89 -6.67
N ILE A 862 -36.20 -14.90 -7.92
CA ILE A 862 -36.10 -16.03 -8.85
C ILE A 862 -34.66 -16.21 -9.32
N TYR A 863 -33.95 -15.11 -9.61
CA TYR A 863 -32.51 -15.14 -9.88
C TYR A 863 -31.70 -15.75 -8.73
N SER A 864 -32.13 -15.52 -7.48
CA SER A 864 -31.51 -16.11 -6.28
C SER A 864 -31.96 -17.56 -6.02
N ASN A 865 -33.11 -17.99 -6.54
CA ASN A 865 -33.66 -19.33 -6.38
C ASN A 865 -34.72 -19.65 -7.46
N GLU A 866 -34.30 -20.35 -8.51
CA GLU A 866 -35.14 -20.74 -9.65
C GLU A 866 -36.31 -21.69 -9.30
N SER A 867 -36.32 -22.30 -8.10
CA SER A 867 -37.38 -23.22 -7.68
C SER A 867 -38.67 -22.55 -7.16
N LEU A 868 -38.69 -21.21 -7.11
CA LEU A 868 -39.84 -20.43 -6.65
C LEU A 868 -40.87 -20.19 -7.77
N ASP A 869 -42.13 -20.05 -7.38
CA ASP A 869 -43.25 -19.76 -8.30
C ASP A 869 -43.39 -18.23 -8.48
N PRO A 870 -43.00 -17.66 -9.64
CA PRO A 870 -42.93 -16.22 -9.83
C PRO A 870 -44.31 -15.56 -9.79
N ASP A 871 -45.33 -16.18 -10.38
CA ASP A 871 -46.69 -15.64 -10.40
C ASP A 871 -47.29 -15.61 -9.00
N LYS A 872 -47.09 -16.67 -8.21
CA LYS A 872 -47.55 -16.74 -6.83
C LYS A 872 -46.83 -15.75 -5.90
N LEU A 873 -45.52 -15.58 -6.06
CA LEU A 873 -44.76 -14.57 -5.29
C LEU A 873 -45.21 -13.16 -5.68
N ASN A 874 -45.35 -12.87 -6.97
CA ASN A 874 -45.78 -11.56 -7.48
C ASN A 874 -47.20 -11.21 -7.00
N ALA A 875 -48.14 -12.15 -7.09
CA ALA A 875 -49.51 -11.98 -6.61
C ALA A 875 -49.61 -11.82 -5.07
N SER A 876 -48.59 -12.24 -4.31
CA SER A 876 -48.52 -12.04 -2.86
C SER A 876 -47.87 -10.70 -2.50
N LEU A 877 -46.76 -10.33 -3.15
CA LEU A 877 -46.12 -9.02 -2.99
C LEU A 877 -47.05 -7.86 -3.38
N GLN A 878 -47.86 -8.01 -4.43
CA GLN A 878 -48.84 -6.99 -4.81
C GLN A 878 -50.00 -6.83 -3.80
N LYS A 879 -50.16 -7.77 -2.86
CA LYS A 879 -51.12 -7.68 -1.75
C LYS A 879 -50.45 -7.29 -0.43
N VAL A 880 -49.13 -7.03 -0.42
CA VAL A 880 -48.40 -6.64 0.79
C VAL A 880 -49.07 -5.43 1.42
N GLN A 881 -49.05 -5.37 2.75
CA GLN A 881 -49.56 -4.23 3.50
C GLN A 881 -48.51 -3.79 4.50
N VAL A 882 -48.17 -2.50 4.45
CA VAL A 882 -47.24 -1.87 5.38
C VAL A 882 -48.04 -1.11 6.43
N TYR A 883 -47.72 -1.37 7.69
CA TYR A 883 -48.33 -0.75 8.86
C TYR A 883 -47.27 -0.05 9.71
N VAL A 884 -47.69 0.98 10.42
CA VAL A 884 -46.86 1.73 11.38
C VAL A 884 -47.37 1.43 12.79
N THR A 885 -46.48 1.04 13.69
CA THR A 885 -46.81 0.66 15.07
C THR A 885 -45.62 0.71 16.01
N ASP A 886 -45.88 1.23 17.20
CA ASP A 886 -44.93 1.32 18.30
C ASP A 886 -44.87 0.02 19.16
N SER A 887 -45.62 -1.01 18.75
CA SER A 887 -45.82 -2.26 19.50
C SER A 887 -44.87 -3.41 19.12
N ILE A 888 -43.90 -3.16 18.24
CA ILE A 888 -42.92 -4.16 17.83
C ILE A 888 -41.88 -4.38 18.93
N LYS A 889 -41.64 -5.63 19.31
CA LYS A 889 -40.76 -6.05 20.40
C LYS A 889 -39.66 -6.97 19.89
N SER A 890 -38.42 -6.69 20.26
CA SER A 890 -37.26 -7.53 19.90
C SER A 890 -36.78 -8.42 21.05
N THR A 891 -36.46 -9.66 20.71
CA THR A 891 -35.81 -10.64 21.60
C THR A 891 -34.61 -11.26 20.90
N LEU A 892 -33.43 -11.15 21.49
CA LEU A 892 -32.24 -11.86 21.03
C LEU A 892 -32.30 -13.31 21.51
N ILE A 893 -31.95 -14.23 20.62
CA ILE A 893 -31.90 -15.67 20.86
C ILE A 893 -30.51 -16.17 20.50
N ALA A 894 -29.82 -16.77 21.46
CA ALA A 894 -28.53 -17.41 21.28
C ALA A 894 -28.54 -18.82 21.89
N GLU A 895 -27.56 -19.65 21.57
CA GLU A 895 -27.40 -20.98 22.15
C GLU A 895 -25.94 -21.21 22.56
N GLU A 896 -25.71 -21.56 23.82
CA GLU A 896 -24.38 -21.86 24.35
C GLU A 896 -24.42 -23.19 25.08
N GLY A 897 -23.59 -24.15 24.68
CA GLY A 897 -23.53 -25.48 25.32
C GLY A 897 -24.85 -26.26 25.30
N GLY A 898 -25.69 -26.09 24.27
CA GLY A 898 -27.02 -26.69 24.17
C GLY A 898 -28.09 -26.01 25.03
N LYS A 899 -27.76 -24.90 25.70
CA LYS A 899 -28.71 -24.08 26.46
C LYS A 899 -29.09 -22.85 25.64
N LYS A 900 -30.37 -22.78 25.28
CA LYS A 900 -30.96 -21.61 24.63
C LYS A 900 -31.08 -20.44 25.62
N VAL A 901 -30.57 -19.29 25.25
CA VAL A 901 -30.66 -18.02 25.96
C VAL A 901 -31.58 -17.09 25.16
N GLU A 902 -32.62 -16.57 25.80
CA GLU A 902 -33.51 -15.57 25.21
C GLU A 902 -33.47 -14.30 26.07
N LYS A 903 -33.13 -13.15 25.50
CA LYS A 903 -33.05 -11.87 26.22
C LYS A 903 -33.78 -10.77 25.45
N PHE A 904 -34.74 -10.13 26.12
CA PHE A 904 -35.51 -9.01 25.58
C PHE A 904 -34.63 -7.75 25.54
N ILE A 905 -34.59 -7.06 24.39
CA ILE A 905 -33.73 -5.88 24.20
C ILE A 905 -34.48 -4.57 23.95
N GLY A 906 -35.78 -4.59 23.68
CA GLY A 906 -36.60 -3.37 23.59
C GLY A 906 -37.60 -3.36 22.43
N LYS A 907 -37.83 -2.16 21.89
CA LYS A 907 -38.57 -1.97 20.63
C LYS A 907 -37.75 -2.52 19.44
N SER A 908 -38.45 -2.87 18.36
CA SER A 908 -37.83 -3.11 17.04
C SER A 908 -38.38 -2.09 16.04
N ASP A 909 -37.60 -1.76 15.03
CA ASP A 909 -37.99 -0.80 14.00
C ASP A 909 -38.76 -1.46 12.84
N LEU A 910 -38.63 -2.78 12.72
CA LEU A 910 -39.19 -3.61 11.65
C LEU A 910 -39.69 -4.96 12.21
N HIS A 911 -40.75 -5.49 11.60
CA HIS A 911 -41.16 -6.89 11.67
C HIS A 911 -41.92 -7.29 10.40
N ILE A 912 -41.50 -8.38 9.74
CA ILE A 912 -42.28 -9.00 8.66
C ILE A 912 -43.01 -10.24 9.18
N GLN A 913 -44.34 -10.25 9.02
CA GLN A 913 -45.21 -11.36 9.37
C GLN A 913 -45.73 -12.04 8.10
N ARG A 914 -45.57 -13.37 8.02
CA ARG A 914 -46.26 -14.19 7.03
C ARG A 914 -47.56 -14.73 7.63
N LEU A 915 -48.67 -14.54 6.93
CA LEU A 915 -50.00 -14.97 7.32
C LEU A 915 -50.27 -16.42 6.88
N ASP A 916 -51.29 -17.06 7.47
CA ASP A 916 -51.66 -18.45 7.17
C ASP A 916 -52.06 -18.69 5.70
N ASN A 917 -52.52 -17.64 5.01
CA ASN A 917 -52.84 -17.68 3.58
C ASN A 917 -51.60 -17.51 2.67
N GLY A 918 -50.41 -17.30 3.27
CA GLY A 918 -49.13 -17.10 2.58
C GLY A 918 -48.71 -15.65 2.39
N ASP A 919 -49.61 -14.68 2.58
CA ASP A 919 -49.36 -13.25 2.34
C ASP A 919 -48.44 -12.60 3.39
N LEU A 920 -47.78 -11.52 2.99
CA LEU A 920 -46.86 -10.76 3.85
C LEU A 920 -47.51 -9.48 4.39
N ARG A 921 -47.29 -9.22 5.68
CA ARG A 921 -47.51 -7.90 6.31
C ARG A 921 -46.18 -7.39 6.86
N ILE A 922 -45.93 -6.11 6.68
CA ILE A 922 -44.74 -5.42 7.15
C ILE A 922 -45.19 -4.42 8.22
N TYR A 923 -44.55 -4.44 9.38
CA TYR A 923 -44.76 -3.49 10.47
C TYR A 923 -43.48 -2.69 10.66
N LEU A 924 -43.60 -1.37 10.70
CA LEU A 924 -42.51 -0.43 10.95
C LEU A 924 -42.80 0.40 12.22
N THR A 925 -41.76 0.92 12.87
CA THR A 925 -41.89 1.86 14.01
C THR A 925 -42.59 3.18 13.62
N THR A 926 -43.24 3.85 14.59
CA THR A 926 -43.83 5.20 14.38
C THR A 926 -42.79 6.32 14.41
N ASP A 927 -41.61 6.04 14.94
CA ASP A 927 -40.44 6.93 14.92
C ASP A 927 -39.94 7.09 13.48
N GLU A 928 -39.94 8.31 12.93
CA GLU A 928 -39.74 8.52 11.49
C GLU A 928 -38.29 8.24 11.08
N ASP A 929 -37.31 8.70 11.84
CA ASP A 929 -35.87 8.47 11.59
C ASP A 929 -35.53 6.97 11.64
N SER A 930 -36.00 6.27 12.68
CA SER A 930 -35.77 4.83 12.83
C SER A 930 -36.51 4.01 11.76
N ARG A 931 -37.67 4.48 11.30
CA ARG A 931 -38.44 3.88 10.21
C ARG A 931 -37.71 4.03 8.88
N ASP A 932 -37.21 5.22 8.56
CA ASP A 932 -36.55 5.48 7.30
C ASP A 932 -35.18 4.79 7.25
N LEU A 933 -34.45 4.76 8.38
CA LEU A 933 -33.27 3.90 8.55
C LEU A 933 -33.61 2.41 8.37
N ALA A 934 -34.72 1.92 8.95
CA ALA A 934 -35.14 0.53 8.78
C ALA A 934 -35.53 0.19 7.34
N ILE A 935 -36.17 1.11 6.61
CA ILE A 935 -36.48 0.98 5.17
C ILE A 935 -35.18 0.87 4.35
N ALA A 936 -34.17 1.68 4.67
CA ALA A 936 -32.89 1.67 3.96
C ALA A 936 -31.99 0.47 4.31
N SER A 937 -31.97 0.02 5.58
CA SER A 937 -30.94 -0.91 6.08
C SER A 937 -31.43 -2.30 6.50
N LYS A 938 -32.66 -2.44 7.02
CA LYS A 938 -33.21 -3.72 7.54
C LYS A 938 -34.17 -4.38 6.55
N LEU A 939 -35.09 -3.59 6.01
CA LEU A 939 -36.15 -4.03 5.10
C LEU A 939 -35.65 -4.77 3.85
N PRO A 940 -34.56 -4.37 3.16
CA PRO A 940 -34.11 -5.09 1.97
C PRO A 940 -33.76 -6.56 2.28
N ARG A 941 -33.10 -6.79 3.43
CA ARG A 941 -32.65 -8.12 3.84
C ARG A 941 -33.79 -8.98 4.40
N GLU A 942 -34.63 -8.42 5.25
CA GLU A 942 -35.79 -9.14 5.81
C GLU A 942 -36.82 -9.49 4.73
N LEU A 943 -37.09 -8.57 3.80
CA LEU A 943 -38.03 -8.81 2.70
C LEU A 943 -37.52 -9.95 1.81
N MET A 944 -36.23 -9.93 1.45
CA MET A 944 -35.66 -10.99 0.63
C MET A 944 -35.68 -12.35 1.34
N ALA A 945 -35.33 -12.39 2.63
CA ALA A 945 -35.38 -13.61 3.44
C ALA A 945 -36.81 -14.19 3.51
N ALA A 946 -37.83 -13.33 3.70
CA ALA A 946 -39.23 -13.71 3.76
C ALA A 946 -39.76 -14.28 2.43
N LEU A 947 -39.28 -13.75 1.30
CA LEU A 947 -39.62 -14.23 -0.05
C LEU A 947 -38.97 -15.58 -0.37
N LEU A 948 -37.66 -15.71 -0.10
CA LEU A 948 -36.91 -16.96 -0.33
C LEU A 948 -37.27 -18.08 0.64
N GLY A 949 -37.85 -17.77 1.79
CA GLY A 949 -38.17 -18.74 2.84
C GLY A 949 -36.94 -19.20 3.64
N TYR A 950 -35.89 -18.38 3.67
CA TYR A 950 -34.63 -18.68 4.34
C TYR A 950 -34.34 -17.68 5.47
N ASP A 951 -33.32 -17.99 6.27
CA ASP A 951 -32.85 -17.11 7.34
C ASP A 951 -32.19 -15.84 6.76
N THR A 952 -32.32 -14.70 7.45
CA THR A 952 -31.76 -13.41 6.99
C THR A 952 -30.23 -13.42 6.84
N ARG A 953 -29.54 -14.32 7.55
CA ARG A 953 -28.09 -14.56 7.40
C ARG A 953 -27.71 -15.24 6.08
N LYS A 954 -28.67 -15.83 5.37
CA LYS A 954 -28.47 -16.50 4.06
C LYS A 954 -28.74 -15.61 2.84
N VAL A 955 -29.16 -14.36 3.05
CA VAL A 955 -29.35 -13.40 1.96
C VAL A 955 -27.98 -12.85 1.55
N ASP A 956 -27.62 -13.03 0.29
CA ASP A 956 -26.36 -12.56 -0.28
C ASP A 956 -26.21 -11.02 -0.23
N ALA A 957 -24.96 -10.54 -0.13
CA ALA A 957 -24.65 -9.12 -0.04
C ALA A 957 -24.97 -8.35 -1.34
N THR A 958 -24.76 -8.98 -2.50
CA THR A 958 -25.11 -8.43 -3.82
C THR A 958 -26.63 -8.30 -3.92
N VAL A 959 -27.35 -9.37 -3.59
CA VAL A 959 -28.83 -9.38 -3.57
C VAL A 959 -29.37 -8.30 -2.63
N PHE A 960 -28.78 -8.13 -1.44
CA PHE A 960 -29.14 -7.05 -0.53
C PHE A 960 -28.96 -5.66 -1.16
N ASN A 961 -27.83 -5.40 -1.83
CA ASN A 961 -27.55 -4.11 -2.47
C ASN A 961 -28.52 -3.82 -3.63
N ILE A 962 -28.85 -4.83 -4.45
CA ILE A 962 -29.82 -4.68 -5.55
C ILE A 962 -31.21 -4.36 -4.98
N VAL A 963 -31.68 -5.11 -3.97
CA VAL A 963 -33.00 -4.86 -3.35
C VAL A 963 -33.04 -3.48 -2.69
N ALA A 964 -31.98 -3.05 -1.98
CA ALA A 964 -31.91 -1.71 -1.40
C ALA A 964 -32.00 -0.62 -2.48
N SER A 965 -31.31 -0.81 -3.60
CA SER A 965 -31.34 0.11 -4.75
C SER A 965 -32.75 0.19 -5.37
N ILE A 966 -33.42 -0.95 -5.59
CA ILE A 966 -34.80 -0.99 -6.10
C ILE A 966 -35.78 -0.32 -5.15
N LEU A 967 -35.64 -0.54 -3.84
CA LEU A 967 -36.52 0.09 -2.84
C LEU A 967 -36.38 1.61 -2.82
N GLN A 968 -35.17 2.15 -3.00
CA GLN A 968 -34.92 3.60 -3.02
C GLN A 968 -35.16 4.25 -4.41
N ALA A 969 -35.11 3.49 -5.50
CA ALA A 969 -35.22 4.03 -6.85
C ALA A 969 -36.63 4.54 -7.21
N LYS A 970 -36.67 5.57 -8.06
CA LYS A 970 -37.90 5.95 -8.80
C LYS A 970 -38.28 4.80 -9.74
N ARG A 971 -39.60 4.52 -9.88
CA ARG A 971 -40.14 3.42 -10.71
C ARG A 971 -39.56 3.35 -12.14
N SER A 972 -39.25 4.49 -12.76
CA SER A 972 -38.66 4.59 -14.10
C SER A 972 -37.29 3.91 -14.25
N HIS A 973 -36.49 3.84 -13.17
CA HIS A 973 -35.12 3.30 -13.21
C HIS A 973 -35.04 1.83 -12.74
N VAL A 974 -36.16 1.25 -12.29
CA VAL A 974 -36.22 -0.12 -11.76
C VAL A 974 -35.71 -1.15 -12.76
N HIS A 975 -36.10 -1.02 -14.04
CA HIS A 975 -35.66 -1.92 -15.11
C HIS A 975 -34.15 -1.80 -15.38
N GLN A 976 -33.64 -0.57 -15.50
CA GLN A 976 -32.21 -0.28 -15.70
C GLN A 976 -31.34 -0.83 -14.54
N ILE A 977 -31.83 -0.78 -13.30
CA ILE A 977 -31.11 -1.34 -12.14
C ILE A 977 -31.04 -2.87 -12.20
N LEU A 978 -32.08 -3.56 -12.70
CA LEU A 978 -32.01 -5.02 -12.92
C LEU A 978 -30.97 -5.35 -14.00
N GLU A 979 -31.03 -4.65 -15.14
CA GLU A 979 -30.12 -4.83 -16.29
C GLU A 979 -28.65 -4.60 -15.91
N LEU A 980 -28.34 -3.48 -15.24
CA LEU A 980 -26.99 -3.16 -14.75
C LEU A 980 -26.41 -4.18 -13.76
N ASN A 981 -27.27 -4.95 -13.09
CA ASN A 981 -26.86 -6.01 -12.16
C ASN A 981 -27.01 -7.43 -12.76
N GLY A 982 -27.28 -7.55 -14.06
CA GLY A 982 -27.41 -8.84 -14.75
C GLY A 982 -28.62 -9.68 -14.32
N VAL A 983 -29.63 -9.07 -13.70
CA VAL A 983 -30.85 -9.75 -13.24
C VAL A 983 -31.89 -9.71 -14.37
N PRO A 984 -32.38 -10.85 -14.87
CA PRO A 984 -33.35 -10.88 -15.97
C PRO A 984 -34.72 -10.36 -15.52
N ASP A 985 -35.30 -9.42 -16.27
CA ASP A 985 -36.67 -8.97 -16.06
C ASP A 985 -37.66 -10.05 -16.55
N LEU A 986 -38.42 -10.61 -15.61
CA LEU A 986 -39.41 -11.65 -15.88
C LEU A 986 -40.70 -11.13 -16.54
N ASN A 987 -40.82 -9.81 -16.77
CA ASN A 987 -41.97 -9.16 -17.41
C ASN A 987 -43.32 -9.49 -16.72
N LEU A 988 -43.29 -9.67 -15.39
CA LEU A 988 -44.45 -10.09 -14.61
C LEU A 988 -45.51 -8.98 -14.53
N PRO A 989 -46.81 -9.31 -14.64
CA PRO A 989 -47.88 -8.30 -14.69
C PRO A 989 -48.02 -7.58 -13.35
N CYS A 990 -48.13 -6.25 -13.39
CA CYS A 990 -48.51 -5.43 -12.23
C CYS A 990 -50.04 -5.24 -12.22
N LEU A 991 -50.74 -5.82 -11.25
CA LEU A 991 -52.21 -5.78 -11.15
C LEU A 991 -52.73 -4.46 -10.55
N VAL A 992 -51.85 -3.55 -10.14
CA VAL A 992 -52.19 -2.20 -9.63
C VAL A 992 -52.45 -1.28 -10.82
N GLY A 993 -53.65 -1.37 -11.40
CA GLY A 993 -54.02 -0.67 -12.63
C GLY A 993 -54.02 0.86 -12.54
N GLU A 994 -53.81 1.50 -13.69
CA GLU A 994 -53.67 2.96 -13.86
C GLU A 994 -54.87 3.78 -13.34
N ASN A 995 -56.04 3.16 -13.19
CA ASN A 995 -57.28 3.79 -12.71
C ASN A 995 -57.21 4.36 -11.28
N TYR A 996 -56.19 4.03 -10.47
CA TYR A 996 -55.99 4.67 -9.16
C TYR A 996 -55.54 6.15 -9.25
N LEU A 997 -54.94 6.57 -10.36
CA LEU A 997 -54.49 7.96 -10.54
C LEU A 997 -55.65 8.96 -10.68
N ALA A 998 -56.77 8.56 -11.27
CA ALA A 998 -57.93 9.43 -11.46
C ALA A 998 -58.61 9.83 -10.13
N ALA A 999 -58.67 8.91 -9.17
CA ALA A 999 -59.37 9.12 -7.90
C ALA A 999 -58.63 10.08 -6.94
N GLU A 1000 -57.30 10.10 -6.94
CA GLU A 1000 -56.51 11.03 -6.12
C GLU A 1000 -56.48 12.44 -6.72
N VAL A 1001 -56.37 12.58 -8.04
CA VAL A 1001 -56.47 13.89 -8.72
C VAL A 1001 -57.85 14.53 -8.47
N GLU A 1002 -58.93 13.76 -8.44
CA GLU A 1002 -60.25 14.27 -8.03
C GLU A 1002 -60.37 14.60 -6.53
N ALA A 1003 -59.54 14.01 -5.66
CA ALA A 1003 -59.56 14.25 -4.22
C ALA A 1003 -58.72 15.49 -3.83
N GLU A 1004 -57.58 15.71 -4.48
CA GLU A 1004 -56.76 16.92 -4.30
C GLU A 1004 -57.43 18.15 -4.92
N ASN A 1005 -57.97 18.05 -6.14
CA ASN A 1005 -58.72 19.15 -6.76
C ASN A 1005 -59.96 19.56 -5.93
N ARG A 1006 -60.57 18.63 -5.19
CA ARG A 1006 -61.66 18.95 -4.24
C ARG A 1006 -61.20 19.71 -2.99
N LYS A 1007 -59.92 19.66 -2.61
CA LYS A 1007 -59.37 20.44 -1.49
C LYS A 1007 -59.03 21.90 -1.87
N MET A 1008 -58.76 22.19 -3.15
CA MET A 1008 -58.48 23.55 -3.62
C MET A 1008 -59.72 24.41 -3.93
N ALA A 1009 -60.93 23.82 -3.96
CA ALA A 1009 -62.13 24.46 -4.52
C ALA A 1009 -63.05 25.17 -3.50
N ILE A 1010 -62.61 25.45 -2.25
CA ILE A 1010 -63.45 26.14 -1.25
C ILE A 1010 -62.71 27.32 -0.61
N LEU A 1011 -63.05 28.52 -1.08
CA LEU A 1011 -62.68 29.80 -0.45
C LEU A 1011 -63.88 30.76 -0.51
N PRO A 1012 -64.40 31.22 0.65
CA PRO A 1012 -65.22 32.42 0.74
C PRO A 1012 -64.49 33.54 1.50
N ASN A 1013 -64.01 34.51 0.73
CA ASN A 1013 -63.82 35.95 1.02
C ASN A 1013 -63.77 36.48 2.49
N SER A 1014 -62.60 37.08 2.80
CA SER A 1014 -62.44 38.47 3.33
C SER A 1014 -62.81 38.80 4.81
N PRO A 1015 -62.28 39.91 5.39
CA PRO A 1015 -60.94 40.48 5.20
C PRO A 1015 -60.24 40.98 6.50
N GLY A 1016 -58.89 40.96 6.50
CA GLY A 1016 -58.06 42.08 6.97
C GLY A 1016 -57.91 42.37 8.48
N ARG A 1017 -56.77 41.92 9.05
CA ARG A 1017 -55.86 42.85 9.75
C ARG A 1017 -54.41 42.39 9.71
N SER A 1018 -53.52 43.35 9.55
CA SER A 1018 -52.06 43.19 9.44
C SER A 1018 -51.38 42.88 10.77
N SER A 1019 -50.40 41.97 10.78
CA SER A 1019 -49.04 42.16 11.33
C SER A 1019 -48.16 40.96 10.99
N GLN A 1020 -46.85 41.16 10.86
CA GLN A 1020 -45.88 40.15 10.44
C GLN A 1020 -45.53 39.17 11.58
N SER A 1021 -45.33 37.90 11.25
CA SER A 1021 -44.32 37.05 11.89
C SER A 1021 -44.02 35.84 10.98
N SER A 1022 -42.80 35.77 10.47
CA SER A 1022 -42.27 34.59 9.78
C SER A 1022 -42.19 33.40 10.74
N LEU A 1023 -42.49 32.20 10.26
CA LEU A 1023 -42.13 30.95 10.94
C LEU A 1023 -41.45 30.02 9.94
N THR A 1024 -40.13 29.90 10.09
CA THR A 1024 -39.27 28.94 9.41
C THR A 1024 -39.44 27.56 10.04
N LEU A 1025 -39.41 26.52 9.21
CA LEU A 1025 -39.18 25.15 9.68
C LEU A 1025 -37.74 25.06 10.19
N GLN A 1026 -37.56 24.42 11.34
CA GLN A 1026 -36.28 24.31 12.03
C GLN A 1026 -36.22 22.94 12.70
N ASP A 1027 -35.35 22.07 12.19
CA ASP A 1027 -35.10 20.77 12.80
C ASP A 1027 -34.38 20.97 14.15
N THR A 1028 -34.96 20.45 15.23
CA THR A 1028 -34.47 20.69 16.58
C THR A 1028 -33.58 19.54 17.05
N TYR A 1029 -32.27 19.75 16.98
CA TYR A 1029 -31.36 19.17 17.97
C TYR A 1029 -31.72 19.67 19.38
N ASP A 1030 -31.27 18.96 20.41
CA ASP A 1030 -31.43 19.38 21.81
C ASP A 1030 -30.53 20.59 22.11
N LYS A 1031 -31.04 21.78 21.76
CA LYS A 1031 -30.37 23.08 21.93
C LYS A 1031 -29.91 23.31 23.36
N ASP A 1032 -30.73 22.91 24.34
CA ASP A 1032 -30.41 23.07 25.76
C ASP A 1032 -29.17 22.24 26.14
N ALA A 1033 -29.05 21.02 25.62
CA ALA A 1033 -27.89 20.16 25.88
C ALA A 1033 -26.60 20.66 25.20
N TYR A 1034 -26.66 21.18 23.96
CA TYR A 1034 -25.47 21.75 23.31
C TYR A 1034 -25.05 23.09 23.93
N LEU A 1035 -26.01 23.89 24.41
CA LEU A 1035 -25.73 25.06 25.24
C LEU A 1035 -24.96 24.69 26.51
N ASP A 1036 -25.32 23.60 27.21
CA ASP A 1036 -24.56 23.09 28.37
C ASP A 1036 -23.09 22.79 28.01
N VAL A 1037 -22.81 22.27 26.79
CA VAL A 1037 -21.42 22.06 26.30
C VAL A 1037 -20.70 23.38 26.12
N LEU A 1038 -21.32 24.36 25.46
CA LEU A 1038 -20.70 25.67 25.20
C LEU A 1038 -20.42 26.44 26.50
N VAL A 1039 -21.33 26.39 27.47
CA VAL A 1039 -21.13 26.98 28.81
C VAL A 1039 -19.94 26.32 29.52
N HIS A 1040 -19.89 24.98 29.54
CA HIS A 1040 -18.78 24.24 30.16
C HIS A 1040 -17.44 24.51 29.46
N VAL A 1041 -17.43 24.63 28.13
CA VAL A 1041 -16.25 25.03 27.34
C VAL A 1041 -15.73 26.40 27.76
N VAL A 1042 -16.62 27.40 27.89
CA VAL A 1042 -16.24 28.77 28.26
C VAL A 1042 -15.75 28.84 29.70
N GLU A 1043 -16.42 28.16 30.64
CA GLU A 1043 -15.96 28.05 32.03
C GLU A 1043 -14.60 27.35 32.14
N ALA A 1044 -14.39 26.25 31.41
CA ALA A 1044 -13.14 25.52 31.41
C ALA A 1044 -11.99 26.31 30.77
N ALA A 1045 -12.23 27.00 29.64
CA ALA A 1045 -11.24 27.81 28.95
C ALA A 1045 -10.75 28.98 29.81
N ARG A 1046 -11.68 29.71 30.46
CA ARG A 1046 -11.37 30.82 31.37
C ARG A 1046 -10.66 30.38 32.66
N ALA A 1047 -10.67 29.07 32.97
CA ALA A 1047 -9.94 28.48 34.08
C ALA A 1047 -8.64 27.74 33.64
N HIS A 1048 -8.38 27.62 32.34
CA HIS A 1048 -7.25 26.86 31.81
C HIS A 1048 -5.96 27.69 31.83
N GLN A 1049 -4.83 27.05 32.14
CA GLN A 1049 -3.51 27.65 31.93
C GLN A 1049 -2.94 27.16 30.60
N PHE A 1050 -2.34 28.07 29.82
CA PHE A 1050 -1.71 27.70 28.56
C PHE A 1050 -0.54 26.71 28.81
N PRO A 1051 -0.44 25.60 28.07
CA PRO A 1051 0.55 24.55 28.34
C PRO A 1051 2.00 25.00 28.12
N THR A 1052 2.95 24.25 28.68
CA THR A 1052 4.41 24.42 28.47
C THR A 1052 5.01 23.22 27.74
N LYS A 1053 5.94 23.43 26.80
CA LYS A 1053 6.50 22.36 25.95
C LYS A 1053 7.12 21.18 26.72
N SER A 1054 7.78 21.43 27.85
CA SER A 1054 8.49 20.42 28.65
C SER A 1054 7.62 19.62 29.65
N GLY A 1055 6.30 19.73 29.58
CA GLY A 1055 5.35 19.11 30.53
C GLY A 1055 5.36 17.57 30.57
N GLU A 1056 6.03 16.90 29.63
CA GLU A 1056 6.05 15.43 29.53
C GLU A 1056 6.99 14.72 30.52
N SER A 1057 7.70 15.47 31.38
CA SER A 1057 8.63 14.91 32.37
C SER A 1057 8.10 14.82 33.80
N ASP A 1058 6.90 15.34 34.12
CA ASP A 1058 6.39 15.39 35.50
C ASP A 1058 5.02 14.70 35.70
N LEU A 1059 5.02 13.39 35.46
CA LEU A 1059 3.96 12.45 35.86
C LEU A 1059 3.62 12.49 37.37
N SER A 1060 4.37 13.23 38.20
CA SER A 1060 4.12 13.37 39.64
C SER A 1060 3.15 14.51 40.01
N GLN A 1061 2.99 15.53 39.15
CA GLN A 1061 2.10 16.67 39.46
C GLN A 1061 0.62 16.38 39.15
N ALA A 1062 0.34 15.57 38.12
CA ALA A 1062 -1.02 15.08 37.84
C ALA A 1062 -1.60 14.20 38.97
N LEU A 1063 -0.75 13.67 39.86
CA LEU A 1063 -1.15 12.83 41.00
C LEU A 1063 -1.26 13.58 42.34
N ASN A 1064 -0.83 14.84 42.43
CA ASN A 1064 -0.86 15.61 43.68
C ASN A 1064 -1.99 16.65 43.77
N GLY A 1065 -2.81 16.81 42.72
CA GLY A 1065 -3.91 17.79 42.68
C GLY A 1065 -5.19 17.43 43.47
N LEU A 1066 -5.33 16.19 43.96
CA LEU A 1066 -6.54 15.72 44.65
C LEU A 1066 -6.32 15.42 46.14
N ASN A 1067 -5.94 16.45 46.89
CA ASN A 1067 -6.13 16.45 48.34
C ASN A 1067 -6.42 17.85 48.94
N ILE A 1068 -7.36 18.58 48.32
CA ILE A 1068 -8.09 19.66 49.00
C ILE A 1068 -9.58 19.42 48.84
N SER A 1069 -10.24 19.24 49.98
CA SER A 1069 -11.68 19.18 50.10
C SER A 1069 -12.32 20.52 49.72
N ASN A 1070 -13.03 20.58 48.60
CA ASN A 1070 -14.16 21.50 48.44
C ASN A 1070 -15.19 20.90 47.49
N SER A 1071 -16.41 20.72 47.98
CA SER A 1071 -17.50 20.10 47.24
C SER A 1071 -18.10 21.07 46.21
N LYS A 1072 -17.77 20.86 44.94
CA LYS A 1072 -18.67 21.19 43.82
C LYS A 1072 -19.18 19.89 43.20
N PRO A 1073 -20.44 19.83 42.70
CA PRO A 1073 -20.93 18.65 42.01
C PRO A 1073 -20.09 18.43 40.74
N LYS A 1074 -19.71 17.18 40.44
CA LYS A 1074 -19.23 16.86 39.08
C LYS A 1074 -20.38 17.14 38.11
N PRO A 1075 -20.15 17.81 36.97
CA PRO A 1075 -21.18 17.95 35.94
C PRO A 1075 -21.66 16.57 35.50
N LYS A 1076 -22.93 16.47 35.08
CA LYS A 1076 -23.44 15.23 34.49
C LYS A 1076 -22.61 14.93 33.24
N GLN A 1077 -22.32 13.65 32.98
CA GLN A 1077 -21.84 13.26 31.65
C GLN A 1077 -22.89 13.70 30.62
N LEU A 1078 -22.52 14.63 29.74
CA LEU A 1078 -23.36 15.11 28.65
C LEU A 1078 -23.42 14.03 27.57
N LYS A 1079 -24.29 13.03 27.79
CA LYS A 1079 -24.51 11.92 26.86
C LYS A 1079 -25.56 12.30 25.82
N PHE A 1080 -25.10 12.80 24.67
CA PHE A 1080 -25.94 12.96 23.50
C PHE A 1080 -26.28 11.59 22.89
N SER A 1081 -27.53 11.44 22.43
CA SER A 1081 -27.92 10.32 21.57
C SER A 1081 -27.16 10.46 20.24
N HIS A 1082 -26.35 9.48 19.88
CA HIS A 1082 -25.41 9.60 18.76
C HIS A 1082 -26.11 9.51 17.39
N SER A 1083 -26.69 10.60 16.91
CA SER A 1083 -26.91 10.82 15.48
C SER A 1083 -25.58 11.19 14.82
N ASN A 1084 -25.02 10.31 14.00
CA ASN A 1084 -23.71 10.49 13.38
C ASN A 1084 -23.78 11.42 12.14
N THR A 1085 -24.40 12.59 12.29
CA THR A 1085 -24.56 13.61 11.25
C THR A 1085 -23.28 14.46 11.13
N ASP A 1086 -23.02 14.98 9.94
CA ASP A 1086 -21.85 15.86 9.73
C ASP A 1086 -22.02 17.21 10.44
N GLU A 1087 -23.26 17.66 10.65
CA GLU A 1087 -23.58 18.84 11.48
C GLU A 1087 -23.09 18.66 12.93
N TRP A 1088 -23.28 17.49 13.56
CA TRP A 1088 -22.76 17.25 14.92
C TRP A 1088 -21.23 17.32 14.99
N LYS A 1089 -20.53 16.84 13.96
CA LYS A 1089 -19.05 16.96 13.89
C LYS A 1089 -18.62 18.43 13.80
N GLN A 1090 -19.38 19.26 13.07
CA GLN A 1090 -19.16 20.71 12.99
C GLN A 1090 -19.45 21.40 14.34
N MET A 1091 -20.50 21.00 15.05
CA MET A 1091 -20.79 21.51 16.40
C MET A 1091 -19.67 21.17 17.40
N VAL A 1092 -19.18 19.93 17.41
CA VAL A 1092 -18.02 19.54 18.23
C VAL A 1092 -16.75 20.30 17.83
N GLY A 1093 -16.53 20.53 16.53
CA GLY A 1093 -15.43 21.37 16.02
C GLY A 1093 -15.49 22.79 16.60
N ALA A 1094 -16.62 23.47 16.40
CA ALA A 1094 -16.86 24.86 16.82
C ALA A 1094 -16.75 25.05 18.34
N ALA A 1095 -17.17 24.06 19.13
CA ALA A 1095 -16.98 24.08 20.58
C ALA A 1095 -15.49 24.00 21.00
N GLY A 1096 -14.64 23.28 20.24
CA GLY A 1096 -13.20 23.29 20.49
C GLY A 1096 -12.49 24.54 19.95
N GLU A 1097 -12.94 25.11 18.84
CA GLU A 1097 -12.48 26.43 18.37
C GLU A 1097 -12.76 27.51 19.43
N LEU A 1098 -13.97 27.51 20.01
CA LEU A 1098 -14.35 28.40 21.11
C LEU A 1098 -13.42 28.27 22.32
N PHE A 1099 -13.05 27.04 22.68
CA PHE A 1099 -12.14 26.77 23.78
C PHE A 1099 -10.76 27.43 23.55
N VAL A 1100 -10.20 27.30 22.34
CA VAL A 1100 -8.94 27.94 21.97
C VAL A 1100 -9.08 29.46 21.88
N PHE A 1101 -10.19 29.96 21.31
CA PHE A 1101 -10.47 31.39 21.21
C PHE A 1101 -10.56 32.07 22.57
N GLU A 1102 -11.27 31.48 23.54
CA GLU A 1102 -11.34 31.97 24.92
C GLU A 1102 -9.96 31.93 25.61
N ILE A 1103 -9.17 30.86 25.45
CA ILE A 1103 -7.80 30.81 26.00
C ILE A 1103 -6.93 31.95 25.45
N LEU A 1104 -6.92 32.16 24.12
CA LEU A 1104 -6.12 33.22 23.48
C LEU A 1104 -6.63 34.63 23.84
N SER A 1105 -7.94 34.80 24.05
CA SER A 1105 -8.55 36.07 24.48
C SER A 1105 -8.23 36.44 25.93
N ASN A 1106 -7.98 35.45 26.78
CA ASN A 1106 -7.73 35.62 28.22
C ASN A 1106 -6.25 35.42 28.62
N LEU A 1107 -5.30 35.45 27.67
CA LEU A 1107 -3.87 35.46 28.02
C LEU A 1107 -3.49 36.70 28.84
N ASP A 1108 -2.52 36.53 29.74
CA ASP A 1108 -1.88 37.61 30.47
C ASP A 1108 -0.36 37.60 30.16
N PRO A 1109 0.19 38.62 29.49
CA PRO A 1109 -0.49 39.81 28.96
C PRO A 1109 -1.41 39.52 27.76
N SER A 1110 -2.47 40.32 27.62
CA SER A 1110 -3.47 40.17 26.56
C SER A 1110 -2.93 40.45 25.16
N LEU A 1111 -3.26 39.61 24.18
CA LEU A 1111 -2.80 39.75 22.79
C LEU A 1111 -3.32 41.04 22.12
N PRO A 1112 -2.43 41.95 21.65
CA PRO A 1112 -2.84 43.20 21.01
C PRO A 1112 -3.74 42.99 19.79
N LYS A 1113 -4.92 43.61 19.80
CA LYS A 1113 -5.96 43.53 18.74
C LYS A 1113 -6.52 42.12 18.47
N PHE A 1114 -6.30 41.15 19.37
CA PHE A 1114 -7.00 39.87 19.26
C PHE A 1114 -8.48 40.02 19.64
N GLY A 1115 -9.37 39.40 18.89
CA GLY A 1115 -10.82 39.44 19.12
C GLY A 1115 -11.58 38.64 18.06
N ARG A 1116 -12.92 38.74 18.06
CA ARG A 1116 -13.80 37.89 17.22
C ARG A 1116 -13.50 37.92 15.72
N SER A 1117 -12.89 39.00 15.20
CA SER A 1117 -12.43 39.10 13.81
C SER A 1117 -11.27 38.16 13.44
N ASN A 1118 -10.57 37.61 14.43
CA ASN A 1118 -9.48 36.65 14.24
C ASN A 1118 -9.97 35.22 14.08
N TRP A 1119 -11.19 34.89 14.50
CA TRP A 1119 -11.79 33.57 14.37
C TRP A 1119 -12.51 33.47 13.03
N GLN A 1120 -11.87 32.85 12.02
CA GLN A 1120 -12.26 32.88 10.61
C GLN A 1120 -12.84 31.55 10.12
N SER A 1121 -13.50 30.81 11.02
CA SER A 1121 -14.14 29.52 10.71
C SER A 1121 -15.63 29.67 10.38
N VAL A 1122 -16.10 28.97 9.35
CA VAL A 1122 -17.51 28.88 8.93
C VAL A 1122 -18.35 28.12 9.97
N ILE A 1123 -17.74 27.21 10.73
CA ILE A 1123 -18.45 26.48 11.80
C ILE A 1123 -18.63 27.30 13.08
N ARG A 1124 -17.98 28.47 13.21
CA ARG A 1124 -18.20 29.42 14.33
C ARG A 1124 -19.69 29.80 14.52
N ARG A 1125 -20.51 29.71 13.48
CA ARG A 1125 -21.97 29.93 13.53
C ARG A 1125 -22.66 29.07 14.59
N PHE A 1126 -22.15 27.87 14.89
CA PHE A 1126 -22.78 26.98 15.86
C PHE A 1126 -22.66 27.47 17.30
N VAL A 1127 -21.70 28.35 17.64
CA VAL A 1127 -21.58 28.85 19.03
C VAL A 1127 -22.58 29.95 19.39
N THR A 1128 -23.42 30.37 18.44
CA THR A 1128 -24.44 31.42 18.63
C THR A 1128 -25.55 31.04 19.61
N ASP A 1129 -25.68 29.76 19.98
CA ASP A 1129 -26.58 29.37 21.08
C ASP A 1129 -26.06 29.82 22.45
N HIS A 1130 -24.75 30.09 22.62
CA HIS A 1130 -24.19 30.61 23.87
C HIS A 1130 -24.46 32.12 24.05
N PRO A 1131 -24.94 32.60 25.21
CA PRO A 1131 -25.29 34.02 25.42
C PRO A 1131 -24.18 35.02 25.11
N ASP A 1132 -22.92 34.73 25.49
CA ASP A 1132 -21.77 35.62 25.20
C ASP A 1132 -21.42 35.69 23.70
N TYR A 1133 -22.03 34.86 22.83
CA TYR A 1133 -21.73 34.74 21.39
C TYR A 1133 -22.99 34.75 20.50
N ALA A 1134 -24.15 35.10 21.04
CA ALA A 1134 -25.42 35.13 20.30
C ALA A 1134 -25.46 36.14 19.15
N ASP A 1135 -24.54 37.10 19.15
CA ASP A 1135 -24.31 38.11 18.12
C ASP A 1135 -23.12 37.78 17.19
N MET A 1136 -22.64 36.53 17.17
CA MET A 1136 -21.52 36.10 16.31
C MET A 1136 -21.98 35.94 14.84
N ASP A 1137 -21.59 36.90 13.99
CA ASP A 1137 -21.85 36.84 12.55
C ASP A 1137 -21.28 35.57 11.88
N ALA A 1138 -21.93 35.06 10.84
CA ALA A 1138 -21.35 34.02 9.99
C ALA A 1138 -20.07 34.52 9.29
N TRP A 1139 -19.07 33.64 9.13
CA TRP A 1139 -17.91 33.94 8.28
C TRP A 1139 -18.26 33.70 6.81
N VAL A 1140 -17.81 34.60 5.93
CA VAL A 1140 -18.15 34.60 4.49
C VAL A 1140 -16.89 34.88 3.63
N GLY A 1141 -15.72 34.46 4.11
CA GLY A 1141 -14.44 34.56 3.42
C GLY A 1141 -13.76 33.19 3.29
N GLU A 1142 -12.59 33.13 2.65
CA GLU A 1142 -11.82 31.88 2.56
C GLU A 1142 -11.23 31.47 3.93
N GLU A 1143 -11.19 30.17 4.21
CA GLU A 1143 -10.74 29.61 5.50
C GLU A 1143 -9.24 29.27 5.46
N ASP A 1144 -8.42 30.28 5.70
CA ASP A 1144 -6.95 30.13 5.68
C ASP A 1144 -6.35 29.56 6.99
N GLY A 1145 -7.22 29.24 7.95
CA GLY A 1145 -6.96 28.68 9.28
C GLY A 1145 -8.06 29.16 10.24
N ASP A 1146 -8.47 28.32 11.18
CA ASP A 1146 -9.65 28.55 12.03
C ASP A 1146 -9.51 29.83 12.87
N ILE A 1147 -8.30 30.09 13.39
CA ILE A 1147 -7.94 31.35 14.05
C ILE A 1147 -6.68 31.94 13.40
N GLN A 1148 -6.76 33.18 12.94
CA GLN A 1148 -5.64 33.90 12.33
C GLN A 1148 -5.25 35.12 13.17
N TYR A 1149 -3.99 35.19 13.60
CA TYR A 1149 -3.47 36.29 14.40
C TYR A 1149 -2.17 36.87 13.85
N LYS A 1150 -2.20 38.16 13.50
CA LYS A 1150 -1.02 38.90 13.04
C LYS A 1150 -0.32 39.54 14.24
N ASP A 1151 0.79 38.95 14.67
CA ASP A 1151 1.46 39.36 15.90
C ASP A 1151 2.35 40.61 15.73
N THR A 1152 1.68 41.75 15.55
CA THR A 1152 2.33 43.05 15.27
C THR A 1152 3.20 43.61 16.39
N GLN A 1153 3.24 42.96 17.56
CA GLN A 1153 4.00 43.39 18.74
C GLN A 1153 4.70 42.20 19.43
N ASN A 1154 4.99 41.13 18.68
CA ASN A 1154 5.65 39.89 19.14
C ASN A 1154 5.11 39.31 20.47
N ALA A 1155 3.84 39.56 20.80
CA ALA A 1155 3.26 39.26 22.10
C ALA A 1155 2.89 37.78 22.25
N LEU A 1156 2.39 37.15 21.19
CA LEU A 1156 2.17 35.70 21.16
C LEU A 1156 3.51 34.97 20.95
N THR A 1157 4.42 35.55 20.17
CA THR A 1157 5.78 35.00 19.97
C THR A 1157 6.57 34.96 21.27
N ASP A 1158 6.67 36.07 22.01
CA ASP A 1158 7.36 36.14 23.31
C ASP A 1158 6.71 35.19 24.33
N TYR A 1159 5.38 35.11 24.35
CA TYR A 1159 4.65 34.17 25.22
C TYR A 1159 4.96 32.71 24.88
N LEU A 1160 5.03 32.36 23.60
CA LEU A 1160 5.41 31.01 23.16
C LEU A 1160 6.89 30.69 23.41
N ILE A 1161 7.79 31.68 23.39
CA ILE A 1161 9.18 31.52 23.85
C ILE A 1161 9.19 31.23 25.37
N GLU A 1162 8.44 31.99 26.18
CA GLU A 1162 8.34 31.76 27.63
C GLU A 1162 7.83 30.35 27.97
N LYS A 1163 6.85 29.84 27.22
CA LYS A 1163 6.32 28.47 27.39
C LYS A 1163 7.22 27.38 26.77
N GLY A 1164 8.37 27.76 26.20
CA GLY A 1164 9.37 26.85 25.62
C GLY A 1164 8.99 26.26 24.25
N TYR A 1165 8.00 26.84 23.56
CA TYR A 1165 7.59 26.41 22.22
C TYR A 1165 8.52 26.88 21.11
N PHE A 1166 9.12 28.07 21.28
CA PHE A 1166 10.18 28.61 20.42
C PHE A 1166 11.47 28.86 21.23
N ASP A 1167 12.60 28.95 20.52
CA ASP A 1167 13.90 29.28 21.10
C ASP A 1167 14.21 30.79 21.07
N GLU A 1168 15.34 31.19 21.66
CA GLU A 1168 15.80 32.58 21.70
C GLU A 1168 16.02 33.21 20.31
N THR A 1169 16.08 32.42 19.23
CA THR A 1169 16.23 32.97 17.87
C THR A 1169 14.96 33.66 17.36
N TRP A 1170 13.82 33.44 18.01
CA TRP A 1170 12.52 34.05 17.66
C TRP A 1170 12.26 35.39 18.38
N ILE A 1171 13.14 35.83 19.29
CA ILE A 1171 12.98 37.09 20.03
C ILE A 1171 12.87 38.28 19.06
N GLY A 1172 11.74 39.00 19.14
CA GLY A 1172 11.44 40.17 18.30
C GLY A 1172 10.92 39.87 16.90
N GLU A 1173 10.70 38.59 16.53
CA GLU A 1173 10.01 38.23 15.30
C GLU A 1173 8.50 38.51 15.43
N CYS A 1174 7.84 38.96 14.37
CA CYS A 1174 6.42 39.36 14.36
C CYS A 1174 5.61 38.59 13.29
N PRO A 1175 5.46 37.26 13.41
CA PRO A 1175 4.82 36.44 12.39
C PRO A 1175 3.28 36.53 12.37
N GLU A 1176 2.70 36.07 11.28
CA GLU A 1176 1.28 35.82 11.13
C GLU A 1176 0.98 34.35 11.45
N TYR A 1177 0.26 34.12 12.56
CA TYR A 1177 -0.14 32.80 13.04
C TYR A 1177 -1.41 32.33 12.33
N HIS A 1178 -1.32 31.18 11.68
CA HIS A 1178 -2.45 30.40 11.19
C HIS A 1178 -2.64 29.22 12.16
N ILE A 1179 -3.66 29.29 13.01
CA ILE A 1179 -3.96 28.30 14.04
C ILE A 1179 -5.11 27.40 13.55
N GLU A 1180 -4.82 26.10 13.47
CA GLU A 1180 -5.75 25.04 13.10
C GLU A 1180 -6.14 24.25 14.36
N VAL A 1181 -7.43 24.23 14.69
CA VAL A 1181 -7.98 23.63 15.90
C VAL A 1181 -8.57 22.25 15.56
N LYS A 1182 -7.98 21.20 16.13
CA LYS A 1182 -8.44 19.83 15.91
C LYS A 1182 -9.09 19.30 17.18
N THR A 1183 -10.41 19.25 17.20
CA THR A 1183 -11.20 18.84 18.38
C THR A 1183 -11.48 17.33 18.38
N SER A 1184 -11.64 16.73 19.57
CA SER A 1184 -12.21 15.38 19.70
C SER A 1184 -12.93 15.17 21.02
N VAL A 1185 -14.00 14.37 20.97
CA VAL A 1185 -14.72 13.84 22.13
C VAL A 1185 -13.85 12.91 22.99
N GLY A 1186 -12.94 12.16 22.35
CA GLY A 1186 -12.05 11.19 23.00
C GLY A 1186 -10.83 11.81 23.71
N ASN A 1187 -9.88 10.96 24.08
CA ASN A 1187 -8.60 11.37 24.67
C ASN A 1187 -7.63 11.93 23.62
N LEU A 1188 -6.50 12.50 24.08
CA LEU A 1188 -5.45 13.09 23.23
C LEU A 1188 -4.95 12.17 22.11
N GLY A 1189 -4.93 10.85 22.34
CA GLY A 1189 -4.46 9.85 21.38
C GLY A 1189 -5.49 9.45 20.31
N ALA A 1190 -6.70 10.03 20.32
CA ALA A 1190 -7.65 9.84 19.23
C ALA A 1190 -7.10 10.46 17.92
N PRO A 1191 -7.17 9.77 16.78
CA PRO A 1191 -6.76 10.34 15.50
C PRO A 1191 -7.64 11.53 15.11
N PHE A 1192 -7.11 12.42 14.26
CA PHE A 1192 -7.83 13.55 13.70
C PHE A 1192 -7.47 13.72 12.22
N HIS A 1193 -8.46 14.09 11.41
CA HIS A 1193 -8.26 14.33 9.98
C HIS A 1193 -7.70 15.73 9.73
N MET A 1194 -6.79 15.84 8.77
CA MET A 1194 -6.24 17.09 8.26
C MET A 1194 -6.25 17.03 6.74
N SER A 1195 -6.77 18.07 6.08
CA SER A 1195 -6.90 18.05 4.63
C SER A 1195 -5.53 18.13 3.93
N LYS A 1196 -5.47 17.73 2.65
CA LYS A 1196 -4.26 17.87 1.84
C LYS A 1196 -3.83 19.34 1.68
N SER A 1197 -4.77 20.29 1.64
CA SER A 1197 -4.46 21.72 1.63
C SER A 1197 -3.85 22.19 2.96
N GLN A 1198 -4.39 21.76 4.10
CA GLN A 1198 -3.83 22.05 5.43
C GLN A 1198 -2.41 21.48 5.57
N TYR A 1199 -2.18 20.23 5.14
CA TYR A 1199 -0.84 19.61 5.11
C TYR A 1199 0.15 20.37 4.22
N ASN A 1200 -0.28 20.76 3.01
CA ASN A 1200 0.58 21.52 2.10
C ASN A 1200 0.92 22.92 2.64
N ARG A 1201 -0.05 23.62 3.25
CA ARG A 1201 0.18 24.94 3.91
C ARG A 1201 1.20 24.81 5.06
N MET A 1202 1.05 23.79 5.91
CA MET A 1202 2.00 23.47 6.98
C MET A 1202 3.44 23.31 6.44
N ARG A 1203 3.63 22.49 5.41
CA ARG A 1203 4.97 22.25 4.82
C ARG A 1203 5.55 23.49 4.12
N ARG A 1204 4.70 24.32 3.50
CA ARG A 1204 5.11 25.59 2.87
C ARG A 1204 5.59 26.60 3.91
N TYR A 1205 4.81 26.84 4.97
CA TYR A 1205 5.22 27.81 6.00
C TYR A 1205 6.45 27.33 6.77
N TRP A 1206 6.63 26.01 6.94
CA TRP A 1206 7.86 25.43 7.48
C TRP A 1206 9.09 25.67 6.58
N SER A 1207 8.99 25.41 5.27
CA SER A 1207 10.12 25.63 4.35
C SER A 1207 10.47 27.11 4.23
N GLU A 1208 9.47 28.00 4.27
CA GLU A 1208 9.65 29.45 4.31
C GLU A 1208 10.24 29.95 5.65
N ALA A 1209 10.01 29.29 6.80
CA ALA A 1209 10.52 29.73 8.11
C ALA A 1209 12.03 29.48 8.36
N ASN A 1210 12.68 28.66 7.53
CA ASN A 1210 14.08 28.22 7.73
C ASN A 1210 15.16 29.27 7.45
N THR A 1211 14.81 30.50 7.04
CA THR A 1211 15.75 31.64 7.04
C THR A 1211 15.21 32.80 7.87
N ARG A 1212 16.08 33.50 8.61
CA ARG A 1212 15.66 34.62 9.47
C ARG A 1212 15.01 35.77 8.68
N SER A 1213 15.32 35.90 7.40
CA SER A 1213 14.71 36.85 6.45
C SER A 1213 13.30 36.48 5.97
N SER A 1214 12.79 35.28 6.28
CA SER A 1214 11.55 34.74 5.70
C SER A 1214 10.53 34.21 6.72
N ARG A 1215 10.77 34.36 8.03
CA ARG A 1215 9.84 34.01 9.13
C ARG A 1215 8.60 34.91 9.21
N LYS A 1216 7.76 34.87 8.17
CA LYS A 1216 6.57 35.71 8.03
C LYS A 1216 5.29 35.05 8.52
N LYS A 1217 5.20 33.72 8.47
CA LYS A 1217 4.01 32.93 8.81
C LYS A 1217 4.37 31.73 9.68
N VAL A 1218 3.46 31.33 10.56
CA VAL A 1218 3.56 30.13 11.41
C VAL A 1218 2.27 29.33 11.28
N PHE A 1219 2.37 28.03 10.98
CA PHE A 1219 1.22 27.11 11.01
C PHE A 1219 1.25 26.30 12.32
N ALA A 1220 0.24 26.46 13.16
CA ALA A 1220 0.18 25.80 14.47
C ALA A 1220 -1.07 24.93 14.63
N ILE A 1221 -0.90 23.71 15.13
CA ILE A 1221 -2.02 22.78 15.41
C ILE A 1221 -2.33 22.82 16.91
N PHE A 1222 -3.58 23.13 17.25
CA PHE A 1222 -4.10 23.15 18.61
C PHE A 1222 -5.04 21.94 18.79
N ARG A 1223 -4.57 20.90 19.50
CA ARG A 1223 -5.30 19.66 19.71
C ARG A 1223 -6.14 19.73 20.99
N VAL A 1224 -7.45 19.95 20.83
CA VAL A 1224 -8.43 19.96 21.93
C VAL A 1224 -9.04 18.57 22.09
N TYR A 1225 -9.07 18.04 23.31
CA TYR A 1225 -9.58 16.70 23.61
C TYR A 1225 -10.40 16.65 24.90
N GLY A 1226 -11.23 15.61 25.04
CA GLY A 1226 -12.03 15.37 26.24
C GLY A 1226 -13.29 16.23 26.40
N ILE A 1227 -13.81 16.85 25.33
CA ILE A 1227 -14.84 17.90 25.41
C ILE A 1227 -16.16 17.46 26.08
N GLU A 1228 -16.56 16.18 25.96
CA GLU A 1228 -17.73 15.61 26.67
C GLU A 1228 -17.39 15.00 28.04
N SER A 1229 -16.10 14.87 28.37
CA SER A 1229 -15.64 14.10 29.55
C SER A 1229 -15.66 14.90 30.86
N GLY A 1230 -15.81 16.22 30.76
CA GLY A 1230 -15.72 17.17 31.88
C GLY A 1230 -14.32 17.79 32.04
N ASP A 1231 -13.26 17.05 31.74
CA ASP A 1231 -11.88 17.50 31.85
C ASP A 1231 -11.30 17.81 30.44
N ILE A 1232 -11.50 19.04 29.96
CA ILE A 1232 -11.02 19.47 28.63
C ILE A 1232 -9.51 19.73 28.66
N GLY A 1233 -8.76 19.14 27.73
CA GLY A 1233 -7.32 19.32 27.59
C GLY A 1233 -6.90 19.91 26.24
N LEU A 1234 -5.75 20.59 26.23
CA LEU A 1234 -5.13 21.20 25.04
C LEU A 1234 -3.67 20.75 24.93
N LYS A 1235 -3.26 20.30 23.73
CA LYS A 1235 -1.85 20.15 23.35
C LYS A 1235 -1.56 20.99 22.11
N VAL A 1236 -0.47 21.76 22.13
CA VAL A 1236 -0.10 22.74 21.08
C VAL A 1236 1.14 22.25 20.33
N TYR A 1237 1.10 22.36 19.00
CA TYR A 1237 2.20 22.04 18.09
C TYR A 1237 2.46 23.26 17.17
N VAL A 1238 3.46 24.08 17.50
CA VAL A 1238 3.80 25.30 16.73
C VAL A 1238 4.68 25.04 15.49
N ASP A 1239 5.32 23.88 15.41
CA ASP A 1239 6.06 23.40 14.24
C ASP A 1239 5.74 21.91 14.03
N ALA A 1240 4.62 21.64 13.38
CA ALA A 1240 4.11 20.28 13.23
C ALA A 1240 4.96 19.41 12.27
N GLU A 1241 5.76 19.99 11.37
CA GLU A 1241 6.70 19.25 10.52
C GLU A 1241 7.95 18.83 11.33
N SER A 1242 8.49 19.71 12.19
CA SER A 1242 9.58 19.33 13.11
C SER A 1242 9.13 18.29 14.14
N GLU A 1243 7.92 18.41 14.68
CA GLU A 1243 7.36 17.43 15.63
C GLU A 1243 7.05 16.09 14.92
N SER A 1244 6.79 16.10 13.61
CA SER A 1244 6.68 14.88 12.77
C SER A 1244 8.05 14.22 12.55
N GLN A 1245 9.08 14.99 12.21
CA GLN A 1245 10.46 14.48 12.11
C GLN A 1245 10.99 13.95 13.45
N GLY A 1246 10.53 14.52 14.58
CA GLY A 1246 10.81 14.03 15.93
C GLY A 1246 9.96 12.85 16.41
N GLY A 1247 8.96 12.41 15.65
CA GLY A 1247 8.07 11.27 15.99
C GLY A 1247 6.92 11.58 16.96
N ASN A 1248 6.70 12.85 17.32
CA ASN A 1248 5.60 13.31 18.20
C ASN A 1248 4.27 13.51 17.47
N LEU A 1249 4.32 13.62 16.14
CA LEU A 1249 3.17 13.54 15.23
C LEU A 1249 3.46 12.48 14.16
N LYS A 1250 2.42 11.77 13.72
CA LYS A 1250 2.51 10.82 12.61
C LYS A 1250 1.43 11.16 11.59
N PHE A 1251 1.83 11.65 10.43
CA PHE A 1251 0.91 11.90 9.33
C PHE A 1251 0.71 10.62 8.52
N GLU A 1252 -0.49 10.06 8.61
CA GLU A 1252 -0.95 8.96 7.77
C GLU A 1252 -1.90 9.57 6.74
N ALA A 1253 -1.61 9.38 5.45
CA ALA A 1253 -2.52 9.82 4.39
C ALA A 1253 -3.80 8.97 4.43
N ASP A 1254 -4.97 9.61 4.31
CA ASP A 1254 -6.25 8.91 4.18
C ASP A 1254 -6.14 7.80 3.13
N SER A 1255 -6.55 6.60 3.53
CA SER A 1255 -5.95 5.37 3.05
C SER A 1255 -6.03 5.18 1.53
N TRP A 1256 -4.85 5.16 0.89
CA TRP A 1256 -4.66 4.41 -0.35
C TRP A 1256 -4.98 2.94 -0.07
N VAL A 1257 -6.15 2.46 -0.51
CA VAL A 1257 -6.40 1.01 -0.61
C VAL A 1257 -5.79 0.52 -1.93
N VAL A 1258 -4.46 0.52 -1.99
CA VAL A 1258 -3.69 -0.16 -3.03
C VAL A 1258 -3.30 -1.52 -2.47
N ARG A 1259 -3.89 -2.59 -3.03
CA ARG A 1259 -3.51 -3.97 -2.72
C ARG A 1259 -2.60 -4.52 -3.81
N ALA A 1260 -1.39 -4.93 -3.43
CA ALA A 1260 -0.64 -5.99 -4.10
C ALA A 1260 0.34 -6.62 -3.11
N LEU A 1261 0.10 -7.90 -2.80
CA LEU A 1261 0.87 -8.88 -2.02
C LEU A 1261 2.02 -8.32 -1.15
#